data_AF-A0A9D0ZKC4-F1
#
_entry.id   AF-A0A9D0ZKC4-F1
#
_cell.length_a   1.000
_cell.length_b   1.000
_cell.length_c   1.000
_cell.angle_alpha   90.00
_cell.angle_beta   90.00
_cell.angle_gamma   90.00
#
_symmetry.space_group_name_H-M   'P 1'
#
loop_
_entity.id
_entity.type
_entity.pdbx_description
1 polymer ?
#
loop_
_entity_poly.entity_id
_entity_poly.type
_entity_poly.pdbx_seq_one_letter_code
_entity_poly.pdbx_strand_id
1 'polypeptide(L)'
;MNTEIYSIRNNREETQSLNKSLPSLIEKMKEDGVHILYKTEMDLDREKLLEGIHQSLSSKDQIHTIVIANALDGKEDNPVFMTLCGLCAGGITPEKERLEQLRRESLPDLVMAMDYPEPESDSAQKQEDGAAGYANALKISNMGNGYDGYCFFYQDKKMILLPRESLAGVPCAELIKQGIYFSLSARPLLPEQLKTDGIAFLSAGSDEKQKSKKKKGFWAGIIPMKGDGAKEVFRKIILILAVLTFLVAGGYLFNYLVIQPWLNDKSNEEIQNIFYNSPEEPATEIDSDGTVVVKPRHNWDDIKKINDEIVGWIKMDDTQYLDYPVLQSKDDTIDYQKYLYADYKGNYSGYGSLFIDFRSDKGTDSKNIIIHGHHMNDGRMFAELMGYGTYSGNLDYYKKHPVIHFDTPEGDADWKVISVYKTSTLESHGEYFDYLTGSFTSDAEFMNYVYLIKERSLIDTPVDINEDDQLLTLSTCSYEFSEFRTVVVARKVRDGEKSTVDLEKAALNPDPLWPDVYYNTYGGQKPEVTSFKTAYKAGEISWYDGKGNLKGKERPFTLFDSVEVKDETEPTQAPTSPPATKPAEIKANNIYFDYSAMTLNVGNVERLSVIWDPANTTNKSLTWYTSDANVVTIRSTGELTATGPGKAVISAESANGRKTTCDITVIQPVENISLDWSGYNAQAGTSFSLQCTVTPSNASYPAVSWKSSNTNVATVDANGRVTAKSAGSATITATASNGMAASCNVTVFAAPVQQAPEATQALDQ
;
A
#
# COMPACT_ATOMS: atom_id res chain seq x y z
N MET A 1 -12.84 30.58 34.09
CA MET A 1 -11.35 30.67 34.01
C MET A 1 -11.00 31.98 33.33
N ASN A 2 -10.13 32.82 33.90
CA ASN A 2 -9.80 34.13 33.31
C ASN A 2 -8.79 33.98 32.18
N THR A 3 -9.05 34.62 31.04
CA THR A 3 -8.28 34.40 29.81
C THR A 3 -7.97 35.71 29.09
N GLU A 4 -6.75 35.83 28.57
CA GLU A 4 -6.39 36.86 27.57
C GLU A 4 -6.15 36.20 26.21
N ILE A 5 -6.50 36.91 25.14
CA ILE A 5 -6.36 36.44 23.76
C ILE A 5 -5.49 37.42 22.97
N TYR A 6 -4.30 36.94 22.59
CA TYR A 6 -3.44 37.58 21.60
C TYR A 6 -3.79 37.10 20.20
N SER A 7 -3.83 38.02 19.24
CA SER A 7 -3.96 37.68 17.82
C SER A 7 -2.85 38.36 17.03
N ILE A 8 -2.04 37.55 16.36
CA ILE A 8 -0.85 38.01 15.63
C ILE A 8 -1.24 38.44 14.22
N ARG A 9 -0.73 39.60 13.80
CA ARG A 9 -0.87 40.17 12.45
C ARG A 9 0.40 39.92 11.65
N ASN A 10 0.26 39.45 10.42
CA ASN A 10 1.37 39.38 9.45
C ASN A 10 1.25 40.51 8.40
N ASN A 11 2.34 40.80 7.70
CA ASN A 11 2.51 42.08 7.01
C ASN A 11 1.68 42.24 5.70
N ARG A 12 0.93 43.34 5.64
CA ARG A 12 0.49 44.12 4.46
C ARG A 12 -0.46 43.54 3.39
N GLU A 13 -0.74 42.24 3.30
CA GLU A 13 -1.80 41.75 2.39
C GLU A 13 -3.07 41.24 3.12
N GLU A 14 -2.96 40.71 4.33
CA GLU A 14 -4.11 40.19 5.10
C GLU A 14 -4.85 41.24 5.96
N THR A 15 -4.54 42.53 5.80
CA THR A 15 -5.05 43.64 6.63
C THR A 15 -6.54 44.00 6.45
N GLN A 16 -7.35 43.10 5.86
CA GLN A 16 -8.82 43.13 5.92
C GLN A 16 -9.48 41.77 6.26
N SER A 17 -8.71 40.67 6.36
CA SER A 17 -9.24 39.33 6.66
C SER A 17 -9.07 38.92 8.12
N LEU A 18 -8.31 39.69 8.92
CA LEU A 18 -7.98 39.42 10.31
C LEU A 18 -9.19 38.96 11.14
N ASN A 19 -9.20 37.66 11.44
CA ASN A 19 -10.09 36.97 12.36
C ASN A 19 -11.58 36.89 11.95
N LYS A 20 -11.91 36.09 10.93
CA LYS A 20 -13.28 35.56 10.77
C LYS A 20 -13.62 34.49 11.82
N SER A 21 -12.63 33.72 12.24
CA SER A 21 -12.77 32.56 13.14
C SER A 21 -12.52 32.86 14.63
N LEU A 22 -11.92 34.00 14.98
CA LEU A 22 -11.75 34.41 16.38
C LEU A 22 -13.05 34.84 17.07
N PRO A 23 -14.02 35.53 16.42
CA PRO A 23 -15.31 35.84 17.04
C PRO A 23 -16.07 34.60 17.51
N SER A 24 -16.14 33.54 16.68
CA SER A 24 -16.78 32.28 17.06
C SER A 24 -15.98 31.49 18.11
N LEU A 25 -14.65 31.57 18.11
CA LEU A 25 -13.82 31.07 19.22
C LEU A 25 -14.13 31.80 20.53
N ILE A 26 -14.20 33.14 20.50
CA ILE A 26 -14.50 34.00 21.65
C ILE A 26 -15.91 33.72 22.18
N GLU A 27 -16.88 33.48 21.29
CA GLU A 27 -18.25 33.12 21.62
C GLU A 27 -18.31 31.74 22.28
N LYS A 28 -17.80 30.69 21.63
CA LYS A 28 -17.75 29.33 22.20
C LYS A 28 -16.99 29.29 23.53
N MET A 29 -15.86 29.99 23.65
CA MET A 29 -15.13 30.08 24.93
C MET A 29 -15.99 30.69 26.04
N LYS A 30 -16.83 31.70 25.75
CA LYS A 30 -17.76 32.26 26.74
C LYS A 30 -18.90 31.29 27.07
N GLU A 31 -19.40 30.52 26.10
CA GLU A 31 -20.36 29.44 26.33
C GLU A 31 -19.76 28.35 27.25
N ASP A 32 -18.49 27.99 27.04
CA ASP A 32 -17.69 27.06 27.86
C ASP A 32 -17.27 27.66 29.23
N GLY A 33 -17.78 28.83 29.63
CA GLY A 33 -17.52 29.46 30.94
C GLY A 33 -16.12 30.10 31.09
N VAL A 34 -15.44 30.37 29.99
CA VAL A 34 -14.15 31.07 29.95
C VAL A 34 -14.39 32.58 29.96
N HIS A 35 -13.86 33.27 30.97
CA HIS A 35 -14.03 34.70 31.17
C HIS A 35 -12.89 35.45 30.48
N ILE A 36 -13.13 35.85 29.23
CA ILE A 36 -12.16 36.59 28.42
C ILE A 36 -12.10 38.04 28.92
N LEU A 37 -10.97 38.41 29.53
CA LEU A 37 -10.73 39.75 30.08
C LEU A 37 -10.26 40.73 29.00
N TYR A 38 -9.28 40.30 28.20
CA TYR A 38 -8.58 41.13 27.24
C TYR A 38 -8.47 40.44 25.88
N LYS A 39 -8.57 41.23 24.81
CA LYS A 39 -8.21 40.83 23.45
C LYS A 39 -7.22 41.86 22.92
N THR A 40 -5.99 41.42 22.65
CA THR A 40 -4.89 42.28 22.25
C THR A 40 -4.40 41.84 20.86
N GLU A 41 -4.36 42.75 19.90
CA GLU A 41 -3.80 42.47 18.57
C GLU A 41 -2.37 42.98 18.49
N MET A 42 -1.45 42.15 18.02
CA MET A 42 -0.02 42.42 17.98
C MET A 42 0.52 42.13 16.59
N ASP A 43 1.52 42.88 16.15
CA ASP A 43 2.25 42.56 14.93
C ASP A 43 3.20 41.36 15.17
N LEU A 44 3.76 40.79 14.11
CA LEU A 44 4.71 39.66 14.14
C LEU A 44 6.11 40.06 14.69
N ASP A 45 6.12 40.67 15.88
CA ASP A 45 7.29 41.20 16.58
C ASP A 45 7.54 40.41 17.86
N ARG A 46 8.76 39.87 17.98
CA ARG A 46 9.18 38.96 19.05
C ARG A 46 9.24 39.62 20.42
N GLU A 47 9.80 40.83 20.50
CA GLU A 47 9.99 41.52 21.78
C GLU A 47 8.63 41.98 22.32
N LYS A 48 7.76 42.52 21.45
CA LYS A 48 6.41 42.92 21.84
C LYS A 48 5.56 41.73 22.30
N LEU A 49 5.65 40.58 21.63
CA LEU A 49 4.92 39.38 22.04
C LEU A 49 5.36 38.90 23.43
N LEU A 50 6.67 38.90 23.71
CA LEU A 50 7.21 38.56 25.02
C LEU A 50 6.79 39.58 26.10
N GLU A 51 6.86 40.88 25.81
CA GLU A 51 6.42 41.94 26.74
C GLU A 51 4.93 41.80 27.11
N GLY A 52 4.06 41.59 26.12
CA GLY A 52 2.62 41.35 26.34
C GLY A 52 2.37 40.11 27.19
N ILE A 53 2.98 38.98 26.82
CA ILE A 53 2.89 37.73 27.60
C ILE A 53 3.33 37.98 29.05
N HIS A 54 4.47 38.63 29.30
CA HIS A 54 4.91 38.96 30.67
C HIS A 54 3.94 39.90 31.40
N GLN A 55 3.27 40.82 30.70
CA GLN A 55 2.24 41.68 31.26
C GLN A 55 0.99 40.91 31.68
N SER A 56 0.48 39.98 30.84
CA SER A 56 -0.63 39.09 31.23
C SER A 56 -0.26 38.22 32.42
N LEU A 57 0.92 37.60 32.39
CA LEU A 57 1.38 36.65 33.40
C LEU A 57 1.59 37.33 34.77
N SER A 58 2.03 38.59 34.78
CA SER A 58 2.18 39.39 36.01
C SER A 58 0.94 40.22 36.38
N SER A 59 -0.18 40.05 35.66
CA SER A 59 -1.42 40.81 35.89
C SER A 59 -2.06 40.50 37.25
N LYS A 60 -2.64 41.54 37.87
CA LYS A 60 -3.42 41.43 39.12
C LYS A 60 -4.80 40.81 38.90
N ASP A 61 -5.28 40.75 37.66
CA ASP A 61 -6.60 40.23 37.29
C ASP A 61 -6.65 38.69 37.22
N GLN A 62 -5.61 38.03 37.74
CA GLN A 62 -5.45 36.57 37.82
C GLN A 62 -5.73 35.90 36.48
N ILE A 63 -4.96 36.22 35.44
CA ILE A 63 -5.07 35.53 34.15
C ILE A 63 -4.59 34.08 34.32
N HIS A 64 -5.40 33.11 33.89
CA HIS A 64 -5.16 31.67 34.03
C HIS A 64 -4.79 31.00 32.71
N THR A 65 -5.31 31.51 31.59
CA THR A 65 -5.03 31.02 30.22
C THR A 65 -4.61 32.20 29.34
N ILE A 66 -3.65 31.98 28.45
CA ILE A 66 -3.35 32.90 27.35
C ILE A 66 -3.52 32.14 26.03
N VAL A 67 -4.34 32.66 25.13
CA VAL A 67 -4.54 32.10 23.80
C VAL A 67 -3.80 32.97 22.80
N ILE A 68 -2.96 32.37 21.95
CA ILE A 68 -2.21 33.06 20.90
C ILE A 68 -2.69 32.51 19.55
N ALA A 69 -3.52 33.32 18.88
CA ALA A 69 -4.13 32.99 17.60
C ALA A 69 -3.25 33.41 16.41
N ASN A 70 -3.33 32.65 15.31
CA ASN A 70 -2.56 32.84 14.08
C ASN A 70 -1.04 32.64 14.25
N ALA A 71 -0.62 31.88 15.28
CA ALA A 71 0.76 31.69 15.68
C ALA A 71 1.56 30.75 14.76
N LEU A 72 0.93 29.68 14.27
CA LEU A 72 1.57 28.66 13.42
C LEU A 72 1.18 28.89 11.96
N ASP A 73 2.16 28.94 11.06
CA ASP A 73 1.94 29.17 9.61
C ASP A 73 2.60 28.14 8.69
N GLY A 74 2.92 26.97 9.24
CA GLY A 74 3.34 25.80 8.47
C GLY A 74 4.84 25.76 8.15
N LYS A 75 5.60 26.77 8.58
CA LYS A 75 7.04 26.83 8.41
C LYS A 75 7.79 26.55 9.71
N GLU A 76 8.86 25.77 9.61
CA GLU A 76 9.76 25.44 10.72
C GLU A 76 10.59 26.66 11.18
N ASP A 77 10.87 27.61 10.28
CA ASP A 77 11.71 28.79 10.53
C ASP A 77 10.96 30.00 11.15
N ASN A 78 9.66 29.87 11.43
CA ASN A 78 8.82 30.97 11.91
C ASN A 78 9.34 31.54 13.26
N PRO A 79 9.75 32.83 13.33
CA PRO A 79 10.36 33.39 14.54
C PRO A 79 9.46 33.42 15.78
N VAL A 80 8.14 33.56 15.59
CA VAL A 80 7.17 33.53 16.70
C VAL A 80 7.02 32.12 17.23
N PHE A 81 6.85 31.14 16.34
CA PHE A 81 6.77 29.72 16.69
C PHE A 81 8.03 29.25 17.43
N MET A 82 9.22 29.56 16.92
CA MET A 82 10.50 29.23 17.57
C MET A 82 10.67 29.93 18.92
N THR A 83 10.21 31.17 19.07
CA THR A 83 10.22 31.87 20.37
C THR A 83 9.32 31.18 21.38
N LEU A 84 8.11 30.79 20.98
CA LEU A 84 7.16 30.12 21.85
C LEU A 84 7.66 28.72 22.26
N CYS A 85 8.30 27.97 21.35
CA CYS A 85 9.00 26.72 21.69
C CYS A 85 10.16 26.93 22.68
N GLY A 86 10.90 28.04 22.56
CA GLY A 86 11.90 28.44 23.56
C GLY A 86 11.31 28.64 24.95
N LEU A 87 10.13 29.28 25.06
CA LEU A 87 9.41 29.37 26.34
C LEU A 87 8.97 28.00 26.86
N CYS A 88 8.52 27.10 25.99
CA CYS A 88 8.19 25.71 26.38
C CYS A 88 9.40 24.98 26.99
N ALA A 89 10.58 25.13 26.39
CA ALA A 89 11.83 24.50 26.85
C ALA A 89 12.39 25.14 28.14
N GLY A 90 12.18 26.44 28.35
CA GLY A 90 12.56 27.16 29.56
C GLY A 90 11.57 27.06 30.73
N GLY A 91 10.46 26.32 30.57
CA GLY A 91 9.41 26.19 31.58
C GLY A 91 9.61 25.01 32.53
N ILE A 92 9.58 25.26 33.84
CA ILE A 92 9.57 24.18 34.85
C ILE A 92 8.25 23.40 34.73
N THR A 93 8.33 22.11 34.46
CA THR A 93 7.17 21.22 34.34
C THR A 93 6.34 21.22 35.63
N PRO A 94 5.01 21.40 35.60
CA PRO A 94 4.18 21.34 36.80
C PRO A 94 4.27 19.99 37.52
N GLU A 95 4.31 20.01 38.86
CA GLU A 95 4.41 18.79 39.65
C GLU A 95 3.25 17.81 39.36
N LYS A 96 3.58 16.51 39.38
CA LYS A 96 2.72 15.40 38.96
C LYS A 96 1.34 15.41 39.60
N GLU A 97 1.25 15.83 40.87
CA GLU A 97 -0.01 15.89 41.62
C GLU A 97 -0.96 17.00 41.13
N ARG A 98 -0.44 18.11 40.57
CA ARG A 98 -1.25 19.21 40.03
C ARG A 98 -1.84 18.86 38.65
N LEU A 99 -1.09 18.14 37.82
CA LEU A 99 -1.59 17.54 36.58
C LEU A 99 -2.72 16.54 36.87
N GLU A 100 -2.50 15.66 37.87
CA GLU A 100 -3.49 14.72 38.38
C GLU A 100 -4.75 15.42 38.95
N GLN A 101 -4.60 16.57 39.62
CA GLN A 101 -5.73 17.37 40.10
C GLN A 101 -6.58 17.92 38.95
N LEU A 102 -5.97 18.59 37.97
CA LEU A 102 -6.67 19.16 36.82
C LEU A 102 -7.40 18.09 35.99
N ARG A 103 -6.83 16.88 35.89
CA ARG A 103 -7.44 15.71 35.23
C ARG A 103 -8.75 15.26 35.90
N ARG A 104 -8.98 15.60 37.18
CA ARG A 104 -10.23 15.30 37.92
C ARG A 104 -11.30 16.38 37.79
N GLU A 105 -10.93 17.61 37.44
CA GLU A 105 -11.83 18.78 37.42
C GLU A 105 -12.70 18.88 36.14
N SER A 106 -12.54 17.93 35.20
CA SER A 106 -13.50 17.65 34.12
C SER A 106 -13.67 18.75 33.06
N LEU A 107 -12.57 19.39 32.65
CA LEU A 107 -12.41 19.98 31.31
C LEU A 107 -12.09 18.83 30.32
N PRO A 108 -13.03 18.38 29.47
CA PRO A 108 -12.92 17.03 28.86
C PRO A 108 -11.86 16.91 27.76
N ASP A 109 -11.60 17.98 27.02
CA ASP A 109 -10.96 17.95 25.69
C ASP A 109 -9.45 18.26 25.70
N LEU A 110 -8.82 18.28 26.88
CA LEU A 110 -7.59 19.07 27.08
C LEU A 110 -6.54 18.46 28.02
N VAL A 111 -6.69 17.18 28.39
CA VAL A 111 -5.65 16.40 29.09
C VAL A 111 -5.52 15.00 28.47
N MET A 112 -5.15 14.98 27.18
CA MET A 112 -4.62 13.80 26.50
C MET A 112 -3.12 13.99 26.29
N ALA A 113 -2.33 13.52 27.26
CA ALA A 113 -0.91 13.25 27.03
C ALA A 113 -0.78 11.91 26.29
N MET A 114 0.21 11.79 25.42
CA MET A 114 0.58 10.52 24.79
C MET A 114 1.09 9.55 25.86
N ASP A 115 0.72 8.27 25.76
CA ASP A 115 1.48 7.23 26.44
C ASP A 115 2.88 7.17 25.82
N TYR A 116 3.91 7.11 26.66
CA TYR A 116 5.30 7.08 26.25
C TYR A 116 5.69 5.61 26.00
N PRO A 117 6.39 5.26 24.89
CA PRO A 117 6.98 3.94 24.75
C PRO A 117 8.07 3.77 25.82
N GLU A 118 8.03 2.70 26.61
CA GLU A 118 9.16 2.40 27.51
C GLU A 118 10.42 2.13 26.65
N PRO A 119 11.57 2.73 26.99
CA PRO A 119 12.79 2.51 26.23
C PRO A 119 13.35 1.11 26.50
N GLU A 120 13.35 0.25 25.49
CA GLU A 120 14.15 -0.97 25.52
C GLU A 120 15.64 -0.61 25.46
N SER A 121 16.33 -0.65 26.60
CA SER A 121 17.77 -0.94 26.66
C SER A 121 18.25 -1.15 28.10
N ASP A 122 18.71 -2.37 28.38
CA ASP A 122 19.43 -2.69 29.61
C ASP A 122 20.92 -2.29 29.45
N SER A 123 21.23 -0.99 29.51
CA SER A 123 22.63 -0.52 29.69
C SER A 123 22.76 0.93 30.18
N ALA A 124 23.94 1.22 30.75
CA ALA A 124 24.50 2.57 30.99
C ALA A 124 23.84 3.52 32.04
N GLN A 125 24.11 3.19 33.32
CA GLN A 125 24.53 4.14 34.37
C GLN A 125 23.54 5.17 34.98
N LYS A 126 23.61 5.28 36.32
CA LYS A 126 23.10 6.42 37.07
C LYS A 126 23.87 7.71 36.72
N GLN A 127 23.14 8.81 36.55
CA GLN A 127 23.62 10.12 36.99
C GLN A 127 22.50 10.89 37.69
N GLU A 128 22.61 11.05 39.00
CA GLU A 128 21.69 11.84 39.82
C GLU A 128 22.11 13.31 39.78
N ASP A 129 21.58 14.10 38.84
CA ASP A 129 21.30 15.54 38.98
C ASP A 129 20.62 16.15 37.74
N GLY A 130 19.81 17.19 37.92
CA GLY A 130 19.53 18.18 36.85
C GLY A 130 18.49 17.84 35.78
N ALA A 131 17.22 17.68 36.18
CA ALA A 131 16.01 17.97 35.38
C ALA A 131 16.03 17.67 33.85
N ALA A 132 15.58 16.47 33.46
CA ALA A 132 15.14 16.20 32.09
C ALA A 132 13.79 16.91 31.79
N GLY A 133 13.86 18.21 31.52
CA GLY A 133 12.72 19.12 31.33
C GLY A 133 12.02 18.95 29.99
N TYR A 134 11.27 17.86 29.82
CA TYR A 134 10.47 17.65 28.60
C TYR A 134 9.28 18.62 28.52
N ALA A 135 9.24 19.39 27.43
CA ALA A 135 8.18 20.34 27.13
C ALA A 135 6.86 19.62 26.77
N ASN A 136 5.98 19.45 27.76
CA ASN A 136 4.68 18.78 27.59
C ASN A 136 3.67 19.66 26.81
N ALA A 137 3.83 19.70 25.48
CA ALA A 137 2.86 20.26 24.55
C ALA A 137 1.77 19.22 24.24
N LEU A 138 0.56 19.47 24.73
CA LEU A 138 -0.63 18.65 24.51
C LEU A 138 -1.36 19.10 23.25
N LYS A 139 -1.70 18.18 22.34
CA LYS A 139 -2.66 18.49 21.26
C LYS A 139 -4.05 18.69 21.87
N ILE A 140 -4.79 19.69 21.39
CA ILE A 140 -6.16 19.96 21.80
C ILE A 140 -7.11 19.90 20.61
N SER A 141 -8.34 19.45 20.86
CA SER A 141 -9.38 19.35 19.83
C SER A 141 -9.82 20.72 19.31
N ASN A 142 -10.44 20.72 18.14
CA ASN A 142 -11.01 21.90 17.48
C ASN A 142 -11.90 22.76 18.41
N MET A 143 -11.40 23.94 18.77
CA MET A 143 -12.08 24.89 19.67
C MET A 143 -13.19 25.71 18.98
N GLY A 144 -13.89 25.12 17.99
CA GLY A 144 -15.03 25.74 17.29
C GLY A 144 -14.66 26.75 16.20
N ASN A 145 -13.37 26.96 15.98
CA ASN A 145 -12.83 27.81 14.93
C ASN A 145 -12.54 27.06 13.61
N GLY A 146 -12.37 25.74 13.65
CA GLY A 146 -11.98 24.91 12.49
C GLY A 146 -10.64 24.17 12.64
N TYR A 147 -9.91 24.41 13.73
CA TYR A 147 -8.49 24.05 13.85
C TYR A 147 -8.22 23.31 15.14
N ASP A 148 -7.55 22.15 15.05
CA ASP A 148 -6.90 21.57 16.22
C ASP A 148 -5.78 22.51 16.70
N GLY A 149 -5.71 22.70 18.02
CA GLY A 149 -4.73 23.57 18.66
C GLY A 149 -3.68 22.79 19.44
N TYR A 150 -2.80 23.51 20.12
CA TYR A 150 -1.78 22.93 21.00
C TYR A 150 -1.68 23.73 22.30
N CYS A 151 -1.41 23.05 23.42
CA CYS A 151 -1.46 23.64 24.75
C CYS A 151 -0.24 23.23 25.59
N PHE A 152 0.38 24.18 26.28
CA PHE A 152 1.48 23.96 27.22
C PHE A 152 1.33 24.85 28.47
N PHE A 153 2.28 24.80 29.40
CA PHE A 153 2.20 25.53 30.68
C PHE A 153 3.40 26.44 30.95
N TYR A 154 3.16 27.63 31.54
CA TYR A 154 4.16 28.67 31.79
C TYR A 154 3.73 29.65 32.92
N GLN A 155 4.54 29.87 33.97
CA GLN A 155 4.08 30.43 35.28
C GLN A 155 2.75 29.81 35.75
N ASP A 156 2.68 28.48 35.75
CA ASP A 156 1.45 27.69 35.96
C ASP A 156 0.27 28.01 35.01
N LYS A 157 0.37 29.05 34.17
CA LYS A 157 -0.68 29.49 33.26
C LYS A 157 -0.69 28.61 32.03
N LYS A 158 -1.89 28.44 31.49
CA LYS A 158 -2.17 27.59 30.34
C LYS A 158 -1.95 28.38 29.05
N MET A 159 -0.88 28.11 28.32
CA MET A 159 -0.64 28.69 27.01
C MET A 159 -1.35 27.84 25.95
N ILE A 160 -2.12 28.46 25.05
CA ILE A 160 -2.78 27.78 23.94
C ILE A 160 -2.38 28.44 22.62
N LEU A 161 -1.80 27.67 21.70
CA LEU A 161 -1.45 28.10 20.36
C LEU A 161 -2.48 27.61 19.35
N LEU A 162 -2.85 28.48 18.42
CA LEU A 162 -3.71 28.14 17.28
C LEU A 162 -3.01 28.47 15.95
N PRO A 163 -3.15 27.62 14.93
CA PRO A 163 -2.61 27.88 13.60
C PRO A 163 -3.37 29.01 12.88
N ARG A 164 -2.81 29.48 11.76
CA ARG A 164 -3.50 30.40 10.83
C ARG A 164 -4.67 29.72 10.12
N GLU A 165 -5.63 30.54 9.68
CA GLU A 165 -6.85 30.12 8.96
C GLU A 165 -6.54 29.31 7.67
N SER A 166 -5.36 29.51 7.07
CA SER A 166 -4.89 28.77 5.88
C SER A 166 -4.49 27.31 6.13
N LEU A 167 -4.37 26.86 7.38
CA LEU A 167 -3.94 25.50 7.75
C LEU A 167 -5.09 24.61 8.24
N ALA A 168 -6.31 24.86 7.78
CA ALA A 168 -7.50 24.13 8.20
C ALA A 168 -7.38 22.63 7.91
N GLY A 169 -7.43 21.80 8.96
CA GLY A 169 -7.28 20.35 8.86
C GLY A 169 -5.85 19.83 8.64
N VAL A 170 -4.82 20.69 8.56
CA VAL A 170 -3.42 20.25 8.43
C VAL A 170 -2.92 19.74 9.80
N PRO A 171 -2.38 18.52 9.90
CA PRO A 171 -1.88 17.98 11.16
C PRO A 171 -0.50 18.56 11.51
N CYS A 172 -0.45 19.81 11.98
CA CYS A 172 0.79 20.52 12.37
C CYS A 172 1.56 19.90 13.57
N ALA A 173 1.21 18.69 14.01
CA ALA A 173 1.81 18.03 15.17
C ALA A 173 3.28 17.68 14.96
N GLU A 174 3.67 17.23 13.76
CA GLU A 174 5.08 16.93 13.46
C GLU A 174 5.93 18.20 13.38
N LEU A 175 5.43 19.29 12.77
CA LEU A 175 6.10 20.60 12.79
C LEU A 175 6.36 21.09 14.22
N ILE A 176 5.43 20.85 15.14
CA ILE A 176 5.58 21.22 16.55
C ILE A 176 6.59 20.32 17.27
N LYS A 177 6.56 19.00 17.03
CA LYS A 177 7.59 18.07 17.53
C LYS A 177 8.97 18.45 17.01
N GLN A 178 9.10 18.78 15.72
CA GLN A 178 10.34 19.19 15.07
C GLN A 178 10.87 20.51 15.65
N GLY A 179 10.03 21.55 15.77
CA GLY A 179 10.44 22.83 16.39
C GLY A 179 10.84 22.69 17.87
N ILE A 180 10.14 21.84 18.63
CA ILE A 180 10.54 21.48 20.00
C ILE A 180 11.86 20.69 20.01
N TYR A 181 12.05 19.73 19.11
CA TYR A 181 13.29 18.95 18.99
C TYR A 181 14.49 19.82 18.59
N PHE A 182 14.33 20.76 17.66
CA PHE A 182 15.37 21.73 17.29
C PHE A 182 15.70 22.71 18.42
N SER A 183 14.70 23.16 19.19
CA SER A 183 14.94 24.05 20.33
C SER A 183 15.45 23.34 21.60
N LEU A 184 15.25 22.03 21.75
CA LEU A 184 15.86 21.19 22.81
C LEU A 184 17.26 20.66 22.45
N SER A 185 17.59 20.54 21.16
CA SER A 185 18.95 20.14 20.70
C SER A 185 19.91 21.34 20.59
N ALA A 186 19.38 22.56 20.50
CA ALA A 186 20.12 23.78 20.84
C ALA A 186 20.35 23.87 22.36
N ARG A 187 21.54 24.31 22.79
CA ARG A 187 21.86 24.43 24.23
C ARG A 187 20.97 25.48 24.93
N PRO A 188 20.54 25.24 26.18
CA PRO A 188 19.74 26.22 26.93
C PRO A 188 20.52 27.53 27.15
N LEU A 189 19.85 28.66 26.91
CA LEU A 189 20.43 30.00 26.98
C LEU A 189 20.39 30.56 28.42
N LEU A 190 21.39 31.37 28.78
CA LEU A 190 21.59 31.86 30.15
C LEU A 190 20.80 33.16 30.47
N PRO A 191 20.47 33.46 31.74
CA PRO A 191 19.70 34.63 32.15
C PRO A 191 20.14 36.00 31.60
N GLU A 192 21.43 36.22 31.33
CA GLU A 192 21.90 37.47 30.70
C GLU A 192 21.62 37.49 29.18
N GLN A 193 21.58 36.33 28.53
CA GLN A 193 21.08 36.19 27.15
C GLN A 193 19.56 36.30 27.08
N LEU A 194 18.80 36.12 28.18
CA LEU A 194 17.34 36.31 28.18
C LEU A 194 16.92 37.79 28.06
N LYS A 195 17.86 38.74 28.05
CA LYS A 195 17.65 40.13 27.55
C LYS A 195 17.73 40.26 26.03
N THR A 196 18.02 39.17 25.33
CA THR A 196 17.95 39.00 23.87
C THR A 196 17.02 37.85 23.47
N ASP A 197 16.78 36.86 24.36
CA ASP A 197 16.15 35.58 24.04
C ASP A 197 15.29 34.92 25.17
N GLY A 198 14.21 35.56 25.65
CA GLY A 198 13.03 34.87 26.23
C GLY A 198 13.02 34.43 27.72
N ILE A 199 12.46 35.27 28.62
CA ILE A 199 12.53 35.12 30.09
C ILE A 199 11.56 34.06 30.71
N ALA A 200 12.05 33.33 31.73
CA ALA A 200 11.40 32.19 32.41
C ALA A 200 10.20 32.47 33.36
N PHE A 201 9.08 31.78 33.12
CA PHE A 201 7.75 31.83 33.77
C PHE A 201 7.44 31.00 35.09
N LEU A 202 7.12 31.47 36.32
CA LEU A 202 7.04 30.56 37.54
C LEU A 202 5.95 30.77 38.68
N SER A 203 4.97 29.84 38.88
CA SER A 203 4.02 29.59 40.05
C SER A 203 3.08 30.72 40.63
N ALA A 204 1.99 30.54 41.42
CA ALA A 204 1.32 29.39 42.10
C ALA A 204 -0.21 29.58 42.47
N GLY A 205 -0.92 28.50 42.91
CA GLY A 205 -2.18 28.50 43.75
C GLY A 205 -3.55 28.49 43.03
N SER A 206 -4.72 28.09 43.58
CA SER A 206 -5.13 27.32 44.81
C SER A 206 -6.54 26.66 44.61
N ASP A 207 -7.17 26.01 45.62
CA ASP A 207 -8.32 25.07 45.48
C ASP A 207 -9.75 25.62 45.78
N GLU A 208 -10.82 24.91 45.34
CA GLU A 208 -11.86 24.39 46.27
C GLU A 208 -12.82 23.30 45.67
N LYS A 209 -13.76 22.76 46.48
CA LYS A 209 -14.46 21.46 46.27
C LYS A 209 -15.96 21.57 45.95
N GLN A 210 -16.53 20.59 45.22
CA GLN A 210 -17.99 20.33 45.16
C GLN A 210 -18.39 18.84 45.35
N LYS A 211 -19.70 18.61 45.58
CA LYS A 211 -20.28 17.35 46.11
C LYS A 211 -20.83 16.41 45.02
N SER A 212 -20.70 15.10 45.25
CA SER A 212 -21.03 14.04 44.29
C SER A 212 -22.54 13.71 44.15
N LYS A 213 -23.00 13.47 42.92
CA LYS A 213 -24.14 12.58 42.63
C LYS A 213 -23.64 11.14 42.41
N LYS A 214 -24.41 10.12 42.78
CA LYS A 214 -24.02 8.70 42.65
C LYS A 214 -23.78 8.32 41.18
N LYS A 215 -22.54 7.97 40.82
CA LYS A 215 -22.20 7.38 39.52
C LYS A 215 -22.94 6.05 39.36
N LYS A 216 -23.66 5.85 38.24
CA LYS A 216 -23.93 4.49 37.75
C LYS A 216 -22.60 3.90 37.28
N GLY A 217 -22.33 2.63 37.59
CA GLY A 217 -21.06 1.98 37.23
C GLY A 217 -20.87 1.88 35.71
N PHE A 218 -19.61 1.89 35.26
CA PHE A 218 -19.19 1.83 33.85
C PHE A 218 -20.00 0.83 33.00
N TRP A 219 -20.14 -0.40 33.50
CA TRP A 219 -20.90 -1.48 32.88
C TRP A 219 -22.38 -1.14 32.56
N ALA A 220 -22.99 -0.19 33.27
CA ALA A 220 -24.38 0.23 33.03
C ALA A 220 -24.57 1.05 31.75
N GLY A 221 -23.49 1.58 31.15
CA GLY A 221 -23.54 2.23 29.83
C GLY A 221 -23.36 1.26 28.65
N ILE A 222 -22.85 0.05 28.92
CA ILE A 222 -22.34 -0.89 27.92
C ILE A 222 -23.20 -2.16 27.86
N ILE A 223 -23.50 -2.78 29.00
CA ILE A 223 -24.25 -4.05 29.08
C ILE A 223 -25.75 -3.75 29.24
N PRO A 224 -26.66 -4.45 28.51
CA PRO A 224 -28.09 -4.37 28.74
C PRO A 224 -28.48 -4.78 30.17
N MET A 225 -29.28 -3.96 30.85
CA MET A 225 -29.70 -4.18 32.23
C MET A 225 -31.21 -4.36 32.36
N LYS A 226 -31.63 -5.13 33.37
CA LYS A 226 -33.04 -5.40 33.66
C LYS A 226 -33.75 -4.11 34.08
N GLY A 227 -34.51 -3.52 33.15
CA GLY A 227 -35.17 -2.22 33.31
C GLY A 227 -34.80 -1.19 32.23
N ASP A 228 -33.83 -1.49 31.36
CA ASP A 228 -33.55 -0.65 30.19
C ASP A 228 -34.71 -0.70 29.17
N GLY A 229 -35.02 0.44 28.56
CA GLY A 229 -36.00 0.51 27.47
C GLY A 229 -35.46 -0.07 26.16
N ALA A 230 -36.33 -0.59 25.29
CA ALA A 230 -35.94 -1.32 24.08
C ALA A 230 -34.91 -0.61 23.18
N LYS A 231 -35.01 0.72 23.01
CA LYS A 231 -34.04 1.52 22.24
C LYS A 231 -32.64 1.53 22.87
N GLU A 232 -32.54 1.53 24.20
CA GLU A 232 -31.28 1.54 24.93
C GLU A 232 -30.65 0.14 24.96
N VAL A 233 -31.46 -0.92 25.09
CA VAL A 233 -31.03 -2.30 24.89
C VAL A 233 -30.45 -2.49 23.49
N PHE A 234 -31.14 -1.99 22.45
CA PHE A 234 -30.68 -2.06 21.06
C PHE A 234 -29.37 -1.30 20.82
N ARG A 235 -29.26 -0.06 21.34
CA ARG A 235 -28.02 0.75 21.27
C ARG A 235 -26.83 0.01 21.90
N LYS A 236 -27.03 -0.61 23.07
CA LYS A 236 -26.00 -1.38 23.78
C LYS A 236 -25.59 -2.64 23.03
N ILE A 237 -26.53 -3.37 22.43
CA ILE A 237 -26.24 -4.54 21.60
C ILE A 237 -25.38 -4.15 20.37
N ILE A 238 -25.73 -3.04 19.68
CA ILE A 238 -24.91 -2.53 18.57
C ILE A 238 -23.50 -2.16 19.03
N LEU A 239 -23.36 -1.49 20.18
CA LEU A 239 -22.05 -1.14 20.73
C LEU A 239 -21.20 -2.39 21.05
N ILE A 240 -21.80 -3.42 21.65
CA ILE A 240 -21.11 -4.69 21.93
C ILE A 240 -20.68 -5.37 20.62
N LEU A 241 -21.56 -5.44 19.62
CA LEU A 241 -21.23 -6.00 18.31
C LEU A 241 -20.10 -5.24 17.62
N ALA A 242 -20.13 -3.91 17.61
CA ALA A 242 -19.08 -3.08 17.02
C ALA A 242 -17.71 -3.27 17.71
N VAL A 243 -17.69 -3.38 19.04
CA VAL A 243 -16.47 -3.67 19.80
C VAL A 243 -15.96 -5.09 19.51
N LEU A 244 -16.85 -6.09 19.41
CA LEU A 244 -16.45 -7.45 19.03
C LEU A 244 -15.88 -7.50 17.61
N THR A 245 -16.51 -6.84 16.64
CA THR A 245 -15.97 -6.73 15.26
C THR A 245 -14.62 -6.03 15.24
N PHE A 246 -14.44 -4.94 16.01
CA PHE A 246 -13.15 -4.25 16.11
C PHE A 246 -12.05 -5.15 16.71
N LEU A 247 -12.35 -5.90 17.78
CA LEU A 247 -11.39 -6.81 18.41
C LEU A 247 -11.04 -8.00 17.49
N VAL A 248 -12.00 -8.55 16.75
CA VAL A 248 -11.76 -9.61 15.76
C VAL A 248 -10.92 -9.08 14.59
N ALA A 249 -11.23 -7.90 14.06
CA ALA A 249 -10.46 -7.29 12.99
C ALA A 249 -9.03 -6.93 13.43
N GLY A 250 -8.86 -6.37 14.63
CA GLY A 250 -7.55 -6.07 15.21
C GLY A 250 -6.72 -7.33 15.48
N GLY A 251 -7.34 -8.39 16.01
CA GLY A 251 -6.67 -9.68 16.20
C GLY A 251 -6.26 -10.35 14.89
N TYR A 252 -7.11 -10.28 13.86
CA TYR A 252 -6.78 -10.75 12.51
C TYR A 252 -5.62 -9.96 11.89
N LEU A 253 -5.65 -8.62 12.00
CA LEU A 253 -4.59 -7.74 11.49
C LEU A 253 -3.26 -7.99 12.23
N PHE A 254 -3.28 -8.16 13.55
CA PHE A 254 -2.09 -8.48 14.33
C PHE A 254 -1.52 -9.86 13.98
N ASN A 255 -2.38 -10.86 13.76
CA ASN A 255 -1.94 -12.15 13.24
C ASN A 255 -1.25 -12.00 11.88
N TYR A 256 -1.85 -11.26 10.95
CA TYR A 256 -1.34 -11.09 9.59
C TYR A 256 -0.05 -10.25 9.51
N LEU A 257 0.05 -9.14 10.25
CA LEU A 257 1.18 -8.20 10.19
C LEU A 257 2.33 -8.48 11.18
N VAL A 258 2.14 -9.39 12.14
CA VAL A 258 3.16 -9.68 13.18
C VAL A 258 3.40 -11.18 13.34
N ILE A 259 2.35 -11.97 13.55
CA ILE A 259 2.51 -13.41 13.85
C ILE A 259 2.95 -14.19 12.61
N GLN A 260 2.36 -13.95 11.44
CA GLN A 260 2.74 -14.66 10.20
C GLN A 260 4.18 -14.35 9.74
N PRO A 261 4.65 -13.08 9.67
CA PRO A 261 6.06 -12.78 9.40
C PRO A 261 7.01 -13.45 10.38
N TRP A 262 6.75 -13.35 11.69
CA TRP A 262 7.60 -13.93 12.72
C TRP A 262 7.67 -15.47 12.67
N LEU A 263 6.54 -16.13 12.34
CA LEU A 263 6.54 -17.58 12.11
C LEU A 263 7.34 -17.96 10.86
N ASN A 264 7.30 -17.14 9.80
CA ASN A 264 8.10 -17.37 8.60
C ASN A 264 9.59 -17.19 8.88
N ASP A 265 9.98 -16.07 9.52
CA ASP A 265 11.36 -15.80 9.94
C ASP A 265 11.93 -16.97 10.74
N LYS A 266 11.25 -17.34 11.81
CA LYS A 266 11.68 -18.44 12.69
C LYS A 266 11.76 -19.79 11.95
N SER A 267 10.87 -20.03 10.99
CA SER A 267 10.92 -21.25 10.17
C SER A 267 12.12 -21.22 9.22
N ASN A 268 12.47 -20.06 8.65
CA ASN A 268 13.63 -19.90 7.77
C ASN A 268 14.95 -19.95 8.57
N GLU A 269 15.03 -19.28 9.72
CA GLU A 269 16.13 -19.38 10.68
C GLU A 269 16.40 -20.83 11.07
N GLU A 270 15.35 -21.64 11.33
CA GLU A 270 15.50 -23.06 11.70
C GLU A 270 16.25 -23.85 10.63
N ILE A 271 15.93 -23.64 9.34
CA ILE A 271 16.59 -24.36 8.24
C ILE A 271 17.93 -23.74 7.82
N GLN A 272 18.09 -22.41 7.87
CA GLN A 272 19.39 -21.73 7.71
C GLN A 272 20.42 -22.26 8.72
N ASN A 273 20.04 -22.37 10.00
CA ASN A 273 20.90 -22.90 11.06
C ASN A 273 21.26 -24.38 10.88
N ILE A 274 20.51 -25.14 10.06
CA ILE A 274 20.87 -26.51 9.67
C ILE A 274 21.80 -26.48 8.46
N PHE A 275 21.44 -25.72 7.41
CA PHE A 275 22.18 -25.62 6.15
C PHE A 275 23.63 -25.16 6.33
N TYR A 276 23.86 -24.11 7.13
CA TYR A 276 25.19 -23.54 7.39
C TYR A 276 26.00 -24.28 8.46
N ASN A 277 25.39 -25.21 9.22
CA ASN A 277 26.03 -25.95 10.30
C ASN A 277 26.39 -27.38 9.85
N SER A 278 27.28 -27.48 8.85
CA SER A 278 27.80 -28.78 8.42
C SER A 278 28.85 -29.33 9.40
N PRO A 279 28.84 -30.64 9.69
CA PRO A 279 29.88 -31.30 10.48
C PRO A 279 31.16 -31.59 9.67
N GLU A 280 31.18 -31.32 8.37
CA GLU A 280 32.35 -31.57 7.51
C GLU A 280 33.36 -30.42 7.55
N GLU A 281 34.65 -30.73 7.33
CA GLU A 281 35.67 -29.68 7.18
C GLU A 281 35.40 -28.83 5.91
N PRO A 282 35.62 -27.50 5.98
CA PRO A 282 35.35 -26.60 4.86
C PRO A 282 36.22 -26.93 3.65
N ALA A 283 35.68 -26.75 2.44
CA ALA A 283 36.41 -26.96 1.21
C ALA A 283 37.45 -25.84 1.00
N THR A 284 38.70 -26.22 0.72
CA THR A 284 39.71 -25.29 0.20
C THR A 284 39.75 -25.33 -1.31
N GLU A 285 39.24 -24.28 -1.94
CA GLU A 285 39.41 -24.02 -3.37
C GLU A 285 40.62 -23.09 -3.60
N ILE A 286 41.11 -23.05 -4.84
CA ILE A 286 42.20 -22.16 -5.26
C ILE A 286 41.71 -21.36 -6.47
N ASP A 287 41.60 -20.05 -6.31
CA ASP A 287 41.18 -19.12 -7.37
C ASP A 287 42.18 -19.10 -8.53
N SER A 288 41.74 -18.55 -9.67
CA SER A 288 42.55 -18.40 -10.89
C SER A 288 43.78 -17.47 -10.78
N ASP A 289 43.96 -16.75 -9.68
CA ASP A 289 45.19 -16.02 -9.31
C ASP A 289 45.94 -16.61 -8.10
N GLY A 290 45.47 -17.73 -7.54
CA GLY A 290 46.14 -18.49 -6.49
C GLY A 290 45.71 -18.16 -5.05
N THR A 291 44.68 -17.35 -4.82
CA THR A 291 44.09 -17.21 -3.48
C THR A 291 43.42 -18.50 -3.04
N VAL A 292 43.67 -18.92 -1.79
CA VAL A 292 43.02 -20.09 -1.19
C VAL A 292 41.71 -19.63 -0.54
N VAL A 293 40.59 -20.03 -1.11
CA VAL A 293 39.25 -19.75 -0.58
C VAL A 293 38.82 -20.91 0.30
N VAL A 294 38.38 -20.61 1.52
CA VAL A 294 37.85 -21.60 2.47
C VAL A 294 36.32 -21.48 2.46
N LYS A 295 35.64 -22.30 1.65
CA LYS A 295 34.17 -22.35 1.61
C LYS A 295 33.65 -23.26 2.73
N PRO A 296 32.74 -22.80 3.60
CA PRO A 296 32.03 -23.69 4.51
C PRO A 296 31.21 -24.69 3.68
N ARG A 297 31.26 -25.98 4.01
CA ARG A 297 30.38 -26.96 3.36
C ARG A 297 28.95 -26.80 3.89
N HIS A 298 27.98 -27.10 3.05
CA HIS A 298 26.57 -27.07 3.39
C HIS A 298 26.05 -28.44 3.84
N ASN A 299 25.16 -28.48 4.83
CA ASN A 299 24.61 -29.73 5.39
C ASN A 299 23.45 -30.29 4.55
N TRP A 300 23.72 -30.55 3.27
CA TRP A 300 22.74 -31.15 2.35
C TRP A 300 22.13 -32.45 2.88
N ASP A 301 22.91 -33.20 3.63
CA ASP A 301 22.54 -34.49 4.20
C ASP A 301 21.38 -34.36 5.20
N ASP A 302 21.39 -33.37 6.10
CA ASP A 302 20.25 -33.13 7.03
C ASP A 302 19.11 -32.36 6.36
N ILE A 303 19.39 -31.47 5.41
CA ILE A 303 18.37 -30.76 4.61
C ILE A 303 17.49 -31.77 3.84
N LYS A 304 18.09 -32.74 3.16
CA LYS A 304 17.36 -33.83 2.46
C LYS A 304 16.58 -34.76 3.39
N LYS A 305 16.89 -34.80 4.70
CA LYS A 305 16.09 -35.52 5.71
C LYS A 305 14.85 -34.74 6.17
N ILE A 306 14.84 -33.41 6.02
CA ILE A 306 13.65 -32.56 6.25
C ILE A 306 12.66 -32.72 5.09
N ASN A 307 13.16 -32.57 3.86
CA ASN A 307 12.38 -32.73 2.63
C ASN A 307 13.33 -33.05 1.46
N ASP A 308 13.12 -34.17 0.76
CA ASP A 308 13.97 -34.61 -0.34
C ASP A 308 13.76 -33.80 -1.64
N GLU A 309 12.66 -33.06 -1.74
CA GLU A 309 12.37 -32.10 -2.81
C GLU A 309 13.10 -30.76 -2.67
N ILE A 310 13.85 -30.49 -1.59
CA ILE A 310 14.77 -29.34 -1.54
C ILE A 310 15.95 -29.64 -2.46
N VAL A 311 16.02 -29.00 -3.63
CA VAL A 311 16.99 -29.29 -4.71
C VAL A 311 18.13 -28.29 -4.80
N GLY A 312 18.01 -27.12 -4.17
CA GLY A 312 19.07 -26.12 -4.11
C GLY A 312 18.86 -25.12 -2.98
N TRP A 313 19.73 -24.12 -2.94
CA TRP A 313 19.69 -23.00 -2.00
C TRP A 313 20.02 -21.74 -2.76
N ILE A 314 19.31 -20.63 -2.52
CA ILE A 314 19.55 -19.37 -3.21
C ILE A 314 19.81 -18.24 -2.22
N LYS A 315 20.85 -17.45 -2.51
CA LYS A 315 21.27 -16.32 -1.68
C LYS A 315 21.72 -15.14 -2.54
N MET A 316 21.50 -13.93 -2.04
CA MET A 316 22.06 -12.71 -2.63
C MET A 316 22.70 -11.87 -1.51
N ASP A 317 24.00 -11.60 -1.62
CA ASP A 317 24.75 -10.90 -0.56
C ASP A 317 24.28 -9.46 -0.32
N ASP A 318 24.50 -8.96 0.90
CA ASP A 318 24.01 -7.68 1.44
C ASP A 318 22.48 -7.42 1.31
N THR A 319 21.66 -8.46 1.10
CA THR A 319 20.19 -8.38 1.20
C THR A 319 19.72 -8.60 2.64
N GLN A 320 18.45 -8.30 2.93
CA GLN A 320 17.89 -8.50 4.27
C GLN A 320 17.32 -9.91 4.49
N TYR A 321 16.75 -10.53 3.45
CA TYR A 321 15.98 -11.76 3.56
C TYR A 321 16.28 -12.82 2.50
N LEU A 322 16.87 -12.48 1.35
CA LEU A 322 17.08 -13.43 0.24
C LEU A 322 18.22 -14.43 0.53
N ASP A 323 17.89 -15.43 1.36
CA ASP A 323 18.71 -16.56 1.79
C ASP A 323 17.76 -17.73 2.17
N TYR A 324 17.45 -18.60 1.19
CA TYR A 324 16.33 -19.56 1.26
C TYR A 324 16.62 -20.92 0.58
N PRO A 325 15.99 -22.01 1.06
CA PRO A 325 15.92 -23.27 0.31
C PRO A 325 15.08 -23.11 -0.97
N VAL A 326 15.48 -23.83 -2.03
CA VAL A 326 14.77 -23.93 -3.31
C VAL A 326 14.29 -25.37 -3.51
N LEU A 327 13.00 -25.54 -3.78
CA LEU A 327 12.36 -26.85 -3.91
C LEU A 327 11.98 -27.18 -5.35
N GLN A 328 11.77 -28.46 -5.67
CA GLN A 328 11.14 -28.88 -6.93
C GLN A 328 10.23 -30.08 -6.69
N SER A 329 8.94 -29.87 -6.97
CA SER A 329 7.90 -30.89 -6.90
C SER A 329 7.77 -31.62 -8.23
N LYS A 330 7.66 -32.95 -8.18
CA LYS A 330 7.43 -33.79 -9.37
C LYS A 330 5.95 -33.91 -9.75
N ASP A 331 5.07 -33.43 -8.87
CA ASP A 331 3.63 -33.35 -9.11
C ASP A 331 3.23 -32.00 -9.76
N ASP A 332 4.17 -31.08 -9.96
CA ASP A 332 3.91 -29.74 -10.49
C ASP A 332 3.63 -29.75 -11.99
N THR A 333 2.70 -28.90 -12.39
CA THR A 333 2.14 -28.77 -13.74
C THR A 333 1.78 -27.31 -14.02
N ILE A 334 1.20 -27.03 -15.19
CA ILE A 334 0.70 -25.69 -15.51
C ILE A 334 -0.44 -25.25 -14.57
N ASP A 335 -1.26 -26.19 -14.11
CA ASP A 335 -2.47 -25.94 -13.30
C ASP A 335 -2.24 -26.07 -11.78
N TYR A 336 -1.09 -26.63 -11.36
CA TYR A 336 -0.77 -26.91 -9.96
C TYR A 336 0.72 -26.74 -9.67
N GLN A 337 1.05 -25.91 -8.67
CA GLN A 337 2.41 -25.65 -8.20
C GLN A 337 2.42 -25.80 -6.67
N LYS A 338 2.96 -26.92 -6.18
CA LYS A 338 2.89 -27.36 -4.77
C LYS A 338 3.40 -26.30 -3.79
N TYR A 339 4.55 -25.71 -4.11
CA TYR A 339 5.26 -24.77 -3.24
C TYR A 339 4.83 -23.30 -3.39
N LEU A 340 3.86 -23.00 -4.27
CA LEU A 340 3.27 -21.67 -4.35
C LEU A 340 2.54 -21.28 -3.04
N TYR A 341 2.03 -22.24 -2.28
CA TYR A 341 1.37 -22.01 -0.98
C TYR A 341 1.80 -23.01 0.10
N ALA A 342 2.99 -23.60 -0.01
CA ALA A 342 3.55 -24.51 0.98
C ALA A 342 4.96 -24.10 1.42
N ASP A 343 5.26 -24.23 2.71
CA ASP A 343 6.62 -24.09 3.27
C ASP A 343 7.54 -25.26 2.84
N TYR A 344 8.83 -25.17 3.17
CA TYR A 344 9.81 -26.20 2.82
C TYR A 344 9.56 -27.56 3.52
N LYS A 345 8.66 -27.62 4.51
CA LYS A 345 8.18 -28.83 5.20
C LYS A 345 6.86 -29.36 4.60
N GLY A 346 6.29 -28.69 3.59
CA GLY A 346 5.03 -29.05 2.93
C GLY A 346 3.75 -28.58 3.63
N ASN A 347 3.84 -27.72 4.66
CA ASN A 347 2.67 -27.16 5.35
C ASN A 347 2.16 -25.92 4.61
N TYR A 348 0.85 -25.63 4.69
CA TYR A 348 0.29 -24.42 4.10
C TYR A 348 0.94 -23.15 4.68
N SER A 349 1.47 -22.30 3.79
CA SER A 349 2.06 -21.00 4.12
C SER A 349 1.64 -19.94 3.10
N GLY A 350 1.25 -18.76 3.59
CA GLY A 350 0.97 -17.60 2.74
C GLY A 350 2.23 -17.00 2.07
N TYR A 351 3.42 -17.39 2.53
CA TYR A 351 4.72 -17.04 1.91
C TYR A 351 5.14 -18.04 0.83
N GLY A 352 4.49 -19.21 0.75
CA GLY A 352 4.95 -20.34 -0.06
C GLY A 352 6.38 -20.76 0.30
N SER A 353 7.12 -21.19 -0.72
CA SER A 353 8.58 -21.34 -0.73
C SER A 353 9.12 -20.83 -2.07
N LEU A 354 10.45 -20.83 -2.25
CA LEU A 354 11.04 -20.69 -3.58
C LEU A 354 11.09 -22.05 -4.27
N PHE A 355 10.72 -22.13 -5.55
CA PHE A 355 10.64 -23.40 -6.25
C PHE A 355 10.99 -23.34 -7.74
N ILE A 356 11.64 -24.39 -8.25
CA ILE A 356 11.93 -24.58 -9.66
C ILE A 356 10.64 -24.96 -10.40
N ASP A 357 10.36 -24.26 -11.49
CA ASP A 357 9.24 -24.49 -12.38
C ASP A 357 9.34 -25.83 -13.14
N PHE A 358 8.20 -26.50 -13.34
CA PHE A 358 8.13 -27.79 -14.04
C PHE A 358 8.62 -27.73 -15.52
N ARG A 359 8.67 -26.55 -16.15
CA ARG A 359 9.23 -26.35 -17.51
C ARG A 359 10.75 -26.36 -17.53
N SER A 360 11.42 -26.20 -16.38
CA SER A 360 12.81 -26.64 -16.19
C SER A 360 12.83 -28.17 -16.02
N ASP A 361 12.67 -28.85 -17.15
CA ASP A 361 12.50 -30.29 -17.37
C ASP A 361 13.54 -31.22 -16.70
N LYS A 362 14.70 -30.68 -16.33
CA LYS A 362 15.83 -31.36 -15.68
C LYS A 362 16.18 -30.75 -14.32
N GLY A 363 15.35 -29.86 -13.80
CA GLY A 363 15.61 -29.15 -12.54
C GLY A 363 16.87 -28.29 -12.63
N THR A 364 17.83 -28.58 -11.75
CA THR A 364 19.14 -27.91 -11.68
C THR A 364 20.02 -28.13 -12.91
N ASP A 365 19.75 -29.18 -13.72
CA ASP A 365 20.44 -29.47 -14.99
C ASP A 365 19.75 -28.84 -16.23
N SER A 366 18.66 -28.06 -16.06
CA SER A 366 18.01 -27.39 -17.20
C SER A 366 18.84 -26.24 -17.75
N LYS A 367 18.76 -26.01 -19.06
CA LYS A 367 19.51 -24.96 -19.76
C LYS A 367 19.13 -23.56 -19.26
N ASN A 368 17.88 -23.39 -18.85
CA ASN A 368 17.39 -22.29 -18.04
C ASN A 368 16.67 -22.86 -16.80
N ILE A 369 17.20 -22.57 -15.61
CA ILE A 369 16.61 -22.92 -14.31
C ILE A 369 15.65 -21.79 -13.93
N ILE A 370 14.34 -22.02 -13.98
CA ILE A 370 13.34 -21.00 -13.68
C ILE A 370 12.87 -21.21 -12.24
N ILE A 371 13.09 -20.22 -11.36
CA ILE A 371 12.64 -20.24 -9.96
C ILE A 371 11.54 -19.18 -9.78
N HIS A 372 10.44 -19.57 -9.13
CA HIS A 372 9.39 -18.65 -8.68
C HIS A 372 9.49 -18.39 -7.18
N GLY A 373 9.00 -17.23 -6.78
CA GLY A 373 8.81 -16.84 -5.38
C GLY A 373 7.86 -15.66 -5.27
N HIS A 374 7.14 -15.56 -4.14
CA HIS A 374 6.24 -14.42 -3.90
C HIS A 374 7.01 -13.11 -3.71
N HIS A 375 6.35 -12.00 -4.03
CA HIS A 375 6.78 -10.65 -3.64
C HIS A 375 5.93 -10.25 -2.44
N MET A 376 6.50 -10.38 -1.24
CA MET A 376 5.79 -10.10 0.00
C MET A 376 5.95 -8.63 0.41
N ASN A 377 4.86 -7.98 0.79
CA ASN A 377 4.81 -6.55 1.18
C ASN A 377 5.65 -6.21 2.43
N ASP A 378 6.24 -7.20 3.09
CA ASP A 378 7.08 -7.09 4.28
C ASP A 378 8.58 -7.32 4.00
N GLY A 379 8.96 -7.48 2.73
CA GLY A 379 10.33 -7.64 2.25
C GLY A 379 10.79 -9.08 2.03
N ARG A 380 10.00 -10.10 2.41
CA ARG A 380 10.42 -11.51 2.33
C ARG A 380 10.31 -12.12 0.93
N MET A 381 10.84 -13.34 0.81
CA MET A 381 10.87 -14.14 -0.42
C MET A 381 11.61 -13.40 -1.56
N PHE A 382 10.95 -13.13 -2.70
CA PHE A 382 11.53 -12.41 -3.84
C PHE A 382 11.19 -10.91 -3.90
N ALA A 383 10.65 -10.32 -2.83
CA ALA A 383 10.39 -8.88 -2.78
C ALA A 383 11.64 -8.02 -3.07
N GLU A 384 12.82 -8.47 -2.62
CA GLU A 384 14.09 -7.76 -2.84
C GLU A 384 14.54 -7.75 -4.33
N LEU A 385 13.96 -8.58 -5.20
CA LEU A 385 14.19 -8.48 -6.66
C LEU A 385 13.60 -7.19 -7.24
N MET A 386 12.63 -6.56 -6.57
CA MET A 386 12.12 -5.23 -6.93
C MET A 386 13.17 -4.12 -6.73
N GLY A 387 14.23 -4.38 -5.94
CA GLY A 387 15.33 -3.45 -5.73
C GLY A 387 16.02 -3.06 -7.04
N TYR A 388 16.09 -3.96 -8.02
CA TYR A 388 16.64 -3.71 -9.35
C TYR A 388 15.78 -2.78 -10.23
N GLY A 389 14.50 -2.52 -9.90
CA GLY A 389 13.67 -1.56 -10.64
C GLY A 389 12.16 -1.80 -10.59
N THR A 390 11.41 -0.71 -10.80
CA THR A 390 9.94 -0.70 -10.96
C THR A 390 9.56 -0.21 -12.36
N TYR A 391 9.49 1.11 -12.55
CA TYR A 391 9.23 1.79 -13.83
C TYR A 391 10.52 2.18 -14.58
N SER A 392 11.68 1.93 -13.98
CA SER A 392 13.03 2.12 -14.54
C SER A 392 14.00 1.21 -13.78
N GLY A 393 15.17 0.94 -14.37
CA GLY A 393 16.22 0.16 -13.71
C GLY A 393 16.90 0.94 -12.57
N ASN A 394 17.44 0.22 -11.60
CA ASN A 394 18.18 0.75 -10.48
C ASN A 394 19.65 0.30 -10.54
N LEU A 395 20.49 1.16 -11.13
CA LEU A 395 21.90 0.86 -11.36
C LEU A 395 22.68 0.72 -10.05
N ASP A 396 22.37 1.50 -9.01
CA ASP A 396 23.07 1.43 -7.73
C ASP A 396 22.78 0.11 -7.00
N TYR A 397 21.54 -0.40 -7.10
CA TYR A 397 21.19 -1.72 -6.58
C TYR A 397 21.89 -2.83 -7.38
N TYR A 398 21.92 -2.76 -8.72
CA TYR A 398 22.70 -3.71 -9.53
C TYR A 398 24.20 -3.69 -9.18
N LYS A 399 24.79 -2.51 -8.95
CA LYS A 399 26.20 -2.39 -8.56
C LYS A 399 26.49 -2.99 -7.18
N LYS A 400 25.51 -3.00 -6.27
CA LYS A 400 25.61 -3.70 -4.97
C LYS A 400 25.30 -5.20 -5.07
N HIS A 401 24.44 -5.60 -6.00
CA HIS A 401 23.97 -6.97 -6.19
C HIS A 401 24.18 -7.48 -7.65
N PRO A 402 25.42 -7.62 -8.14
CA PRO A 402 25.67 -8.07 -9.52
C PRO A 402 25.70 -9.60 -9.68
N VAL A 403 25.73 -10.33 -8.56
CA VAL A 403 25.88 -11.79 -8.47
C VAL A 403 24.81 -12.35 -7.53
N ILE A 404 24.32 -13.54 -7.88
CA ILE A 404 23.42 -14.38 -7.09
C ILE A 404 24.16 -15.71 -6.86
N HIS A 405 24.09 -16.25 -5.64
CA HIS A 405 24.59 -17.59 -5.32
C HIS A 405 23.41 -18.56 -5.42
N PHE A 406 23.58 -19.65 -6.16
CA PHE A 406 22.60 -20.73 -6.23
C PHE A 406 23.31 -22.08 -6.23
N ASP A 407 23.26 -22.71 -5.07
CA ASP A 407 24.06 -23.89 -4.71
C ASP A 407 23.18 -25.13 -4.72
N THR A 408 23.74 -26.29 -5.08
CA THR A 408 23.02 -27.56 -5.15
C THR A 408 23.81 -28.68 -4.43
N PRO A 409 23.19 -29.84 -4.14
CA PRO A 409 23.90 -30.99 -3.58
C PRO A 409 25.10 -31.48 -4.42
N GLU A 410 25.14 -31.11 -5.69
CA GLU A 410 26.22 -31.43 -6.64
C GLU A 410 27.36 -30.39 -6.63
N GLY A 411 27.13 -29.18 -6.14
CA GLY A 411 28.15 -28.14 -5.95
C GLY A 411 27.60 -26.71 -5.84
N ASP A 412 28.40 -25.85 -5.21
CA ASP A 412 28.14 -24.41 -5.02
C ASP A 412 28.36 -23.64 -6.34
N ALA A 413 27.58 -22.58 -6.62
CA ALA A 413 27.74 -21.81 -7.86
C ALA A 413 27.31 -20.33 -7.79
N ASP A 414 28.20 -19.47 -8.32
CA ASP A 414 27.93 -18.05 -8.55
C ASP A 414 27.28 -17.82 -9.93
N TRP A 415 26.35 -16.87 -10.00
CA TRP A 415 25.59 -16.52 -11.20
C TRP A 415 25.57 -14.99 -11.39
N LYS A 416 26.15 -14.50 -12.48
CA LYS A 416 26.22 -13.07 -12.81
C LYS A 416 24.92 -12.61 -13.44
N VAL A 417 24.31 -11.53 -12.94
CA VAL A 417 23.05 -10.99 -13.49
C VAL A 417 23.29 -10.40 -14.88
N ILE A 418 22.58 -10.94 -15.89
CA ILE A 418 22.69 -10.56 -17.31
C ILE A 418 21.50 -9.75 -17.82
N SER A 419 20.33 -9.81 -17.17
CA SER A 419 19.16 -9.02 -17.55
C SER A 419 18.22 -8.85 -16.36
N VAL A 420 17.56 -7.70 -16.27
CA VAL A 420 16.41 -7.49 -15.38
C VAL A 420 15.31 -6.78 -16.15
N TYR A 421 14.12 -7.37 -16.25
CA TYR A 421 13.03 -6.83 -17.05
C TYR A 421 11.65 -7.06 -16.43
N LYS A 422 10.65 -6.48 -17.08
CA LYS A 422 9.23 -6.59 -16.73
C LYS A 422 8.48 -7.31 -17.85
N THR A 423 7.57 -8.19 -17.49
CA THR A 423 6.73 -8.93 -18.44
C THR A 423 5.30 -9.05 -17.92
N SER A 424 4.36 -9.44 -18.78
CA SER A 424 2.95 -9.64 -18.48
C SER A 424 2.53 -11.04 -18.91
N THR A 425 1.68 -11.72 -18.13
CA THR A 425 1.01 -12.96 -18.56
C THR A 425 -0.38 -12.73 -19.16
N LEU A 426 -0.87 -11.48 -19.23
CA LEU A 426 -2.14 -11.11 -19.88
C LEU A 426 -1.95 -10.71 -21.36
N GLU A 427 -2.73 -11.34 -22.25
CA GLU A 427 -2.83 -11.02 -23.69
C GLU A 427 -3.36 -9.59 -23.94
N SER A 428 -4.21 -9.06 -23.05
CA SER A 428 -4.69 -7.68 -23.10
C SER A 428 -3.59 -6.63 -22.88
N HIS A 429 -2.40 -7.04 -22.43
CA HIS A 429 -1.23 -6.19 -22.27
C HIS A 429 -0.23 -6.26 -23.43
N GLY A 430 -0.57 -6.98 -24.50
CA GLY A 430 0.26 -7.14 -25.70
C GLY A 430 0.61 -8.59 -26.00
N GLU A 431 1.48 -8.79 -26.98
CA GLU A 431 2.01 -10.11 -27.29
C GLU A 431 2.83 -10.66 -26.11
N TYR A 432 2.34 -11.76 -25.50
CA TYR A 432 3.04 -12.46 -24.42
C TYR A 432 4.42 -12.93 -24.89
N PHE A 433 5.45 -12.59 -24.11
CA PHE A 433 6.80 -13.10 -24.29
C PHE A 433 7.03 -14.35 -23.44
N ASP A 434 7.39 -15.46 -24.08
CA ASP A 434 7.58 -16.76 -23.44
C ASP A 434 8.90 -16.88 -22.67
N TYR A 435 9.01 -16.08 -21.61
CA TYR A 435 10.15 -16.09 -20.70
C TYR A 435 10.31 -17.42 -19.94
N LEU A 436 9.26 -18.26 -19.91
CA LEU A 436 9.19 -19.52 -19.16
C LEU A 436 9.75 -20.72 -19.92
N THR A 437 10.51 -20.51 -21.00
CA THR A 437 11.26 -21.56 -21.68
C THR A 437 12.44 -22.05 -20.83
N GLY A 438 12.34 -23.26 -20.26
CA GLY A 438 13.41 -23.93 -19.50
C GLY A 438 14.38 -24.78 -20.36
N SER A 439 13.94 -25.18 -21.56
CA SER A 439 14.66 -26.06 -22.48
C SER A 439 14.59 -25.57 -23.93
N PHE A 440 15.65 -25.78 -24.70
CA PHE A 440 15.80 -25.27 -26.06
C PHE A 440 16.23 -26.40 -27.00
N THR A 441 15.74 -26.41 -28.24
CA THR A 441 16.04 -27.44 -29.24
C THR A 441 17.39 -27.24 -29.93
N SER A 442 17.94 -26.02 -29.93
CA SER A 442 19.21 -25.70 -30.59
C SER A 442 19.89 -24.42 -30.10
N ASP A 443 21.20 -24.31 -30.36
CA ASP A 443 22.02 -23.14 -30.06
C ASP A 443 21.41 -21.83 -30.59
N ALA A 444 20.87 -21.85 -31.82
CA ALA A 444 20.25 -20.69 -32.46
C ALA A 444 18.95 -20.26 -31.74
N GLU A 445 18.19 -21.22 -31.22
CA GLU A 445 16.99 -20.95 -30.43
C GLU A 445 17.34 -20.28 -29.09
N PHE A 446 18.33 -20.85 -28.38
CA PHE A 446 18.82 -20.34 -27.11
C PHE A 446 19.40 -18.92 -27.23
N MET A 447 20.25 -18.65 -28.22
CA MET A 447 20.81 -17.31 -28.39
C MET A 447 19.76 -16.27 -28.83
N ASN A 448 18.69 -16.69 -29.52
CA ASN A 448 17.56 -15.79 -29.80
C ASN A 448 16.76 -15.45 -28.54
N TYR A 449 16.57 -16.41 -27.62
CA TYR A 449 16.01 -16.12 -26.29
C TYR A 449 16.90 -15.15 -25.50
N VAL A 450 18.21 -15.41 -25.47
CA VAL A 450 19.21 -14.57 -24.77
C VAL A 450 19.22 -13.13 -25.31
N TYR A 451 19.14 -12.96 -26.64
CA TYR A 451 18.93 -11.64 -27.26
C TYR A 451 17.62 -11.02 -26.78
N LEU A 452 16.50 -11.72 -26.90
CA LEU A 452 15.18 -11.19 -26.55
C LEU A 452 15.04 -10.81 -25.06
N ILE A 453 15.78 -11.43 -24.13
CA ILE A 453 15.84 -10.97 -22.72
C ILE A 453 16.82 -9.81 -22.50
N LYS A 454 17.89 -9.69 -23.28
CA LYS A 454 18.82 -8.54 -23.22
C LYS A 454 18.13 -7.26 -23.70
N GLU A 455 17.42 -7.29 -24.83
CA GLU A 455 16.66 -6.13 -25.35
C GLU A 455 15.55 -5.64 -24.40
N ARG A 456 15.03 -6.53 -23.54
CA ARG A 456 14.03 -6.19 -22.51
C ARG A 456 14.66 -5.63 -21.22
N SER A 457 15.98 -5.77 -21.04
CA SER A 457 16.66 -5.43 -19.79
C SER A 457 16.61 -3.94 -19.50
N LEU A 458 16.17 -3.55 -18.30
CA LEU A 458 16.23 -2.18 -17.78
C LEU A 458 17.66 -1.70 -17.49
N ILE A 459 18.64 -2.63 -17.49
CA ILE A 459 20.04 -2.39 -17.12
C ILE A 459 20.93 -3.06 -18.17
N ASP A 460 21.85 -2.30 -18.74
CA ASP A 460 22.89 -2.81 -19.64
C ASP A 460 23.99 -3.45 -18.79
N THR A 461 24.00 -4.78 -18.77
CA THR A 461 24.92 -5.58 -17.95
C THR A 461 26.21 -5.90 -18.70
N PRO A 462 27.39 -5.62 -18.13
CA PRO A 462 28.69 -5.88 -18.76
C PRO A 462 29.13 -7.33 -18.54
N VAL A 463 28.21 -8.25 -18.83
CA VAL A 463 28.35 -9.70 -18.67
C VAL A 463 28.02 -10.35 -20.01
N ASP A 464 29.00 -11.08 -20.53
CA ASP A 464 28.94 -11.82 -21.79
C ASP A 464 28.12 -13.11 -21.66
N ILE A 465 27.64 -13.66 -22.77
CA ILE A 465 26.94 -14.96 -22.78
C ILE A 465 26.98 -15.59 -24.17
N ASN A 466 27.24 -16.90 -24.21
CA ASN A 466 27.44 -17.72 -25.41
C ASN A 466 26.57 -19.00 -25.39
N GLU A 467 26.53 -19.72 -26.52
CA GLU A 467 25.61 -20.84 -26.72
C GLU A 467 25.72 -22.00 -25.72
N ASP A 468 26.87 -22.19 -25.08
CA ASP A 468 27.12 -23.29 -24.13
C ASP A 468 26.71 -22.94 -22.67
N ASP A 469 26.50 -21.67 -22.32
CA ASP A 469 26.26 -21.21 -20.93
C ASP A 469 24.90 -21.64 -20.34
N GLN A 470 24.78 -21.71 -19.01
CA GLN A 470 23.53 -22.01 -18.29
C GLN A 470 22.90 -20.73 -17.72
N LEU A 471 21.55 -20.65 -17.75
CA LEU A 471 20.77 -19.55 -17.19
C LEU A 471 20.06 -19.92 -15.87
N LEU A 472 19.90 -18.91 -15.01
CA LEU A 472 19.07 -18.91 -13.82
C LEU A 472 18.08 -17.73 -13.93
N THR A 473 16.79 -18.02 -13.98
CA THR A 473 15.71 -17.03 -14.15
C THR A 473 14.88 -16.98 -12.89
N LEU A 474 14.88 -15.85 -12.17
CA LEU A 474 14.05 -15.61 -10.99
C LEU A 474 12.82 -14.79 -11.39
N SER A 475 11.61 -15.29 -11.08
CA SER A 475 10.34 -14.64 -11.42
C SER A 475 9.51 -14.34 -10.17
N THR A 476 8.96 -13.12 -10.11
CA THR A 476 8.06 -12.71 -9.03
C THR A 476 6.99 -11.72 -9.47
N CYS A 477 5.89 -11.62 -8.72
CA CYS A 477 4.80 -10.69 -8.94
C CYS A 477 5.28 -9.24 -8.90
N SER A 478 4.83 -8.40 -9.83
CA SER A 478 5.04 -6.97 -9.75
C SER A 478 3.75 -6.20 -10.04
N TYR A 479 3.58 -5.07 -9.37
CA TYR A 479 2.27 -4.44 -9.17
C TYR A 479 2.11 -3.12 -9.95
N GLU A 480 2.97 -2.89 -10.95
CA GLU A 480 2.83 -1.77 -11.90
C GLU A 480 1.55 -1.90 -12.74
N PHE A 481 1.14 -3.14 -13.04
CA PHE A 481 -0.09 -3.52 -13.72
C PHE A 481 -0.64 -4.85 -13.16
N SER A 482 -1.83 -5.27 -13.59
CA SER A 482 -2.35 -6.63 -13.27
C SER A 482 -1.49 -7.72 -13.94
N GLU A 483 -1.26 -8.82 -13.25
CA GLU A 483 -0.45 -9.96 -13.76
C GLU A 483 0.90 -9.59 -14.41
N PHE A 484 1.51 -8.52 -13.90
CA PHE A 484 2.89 -8.17 -14.22
C PHE A 484 3.85 -9.02 -13.40
N ARG A 485 5.06 -9.19 -13.94
CA ARG A 485 6.16 -9.94 -13.31
C ARG A 485 7.47 -9.16 -13.46
N THR A 486 8.27 -9.16 -12.40
CA THR A 486 9.70 -8.83 -12.49
C THR A 486 10.45 -10.11 -12.74
N VAL A 487 11.36 -10.09 -13.72
CA VAL A 487 12.20 -11.22 -14.08
C VAL A 487 13.66 -10.79 -14.01
N VAL A 488 14.45 -11.47 -13.18
CA VAL A 488 15.91 -11.32 -13.08
C VAL A 488 16.54 -12.55 -13.70
N VAL A 489 17.39 -12.39 -14.71
CA VAL A 489 18.11 -13.50 -15.34
C VAL A 489 19.60 -13.35 -15.11
N ALA A 490 20.21 -14.42 -14.63
CA ALA A 490 21.64 -14.55 -14.41
C ALA A 490 22.23 -15.71 -15.22
N ARG A 491 23.53 -15.63 -15.50
CA ARG A 491 24.31 -16.63 -16.22
C ARG A 491 25.33 -17.23 -15.25
N LYS A 492 25.48 -18.55 -15.24
CA LYS A 492 26.46 -19.24 -14.39
C LYS A 492 27.88 -18.71 -14.65
N VAL A 493 28.70 -18.65 -13.63
CA VAL A 493 30.15 -18.39 -13.77
C VAL A 493 30.80 -19.65 -14.34
N ARG A 494 31.67 -19.51 -15.34
CA ARG A 494 32.33 -20.63 -16.02
C ARG A 494 33.52 -21.16 -15.22
N ASP A 495 33.90 -22.42 -15.46
CA ASP A 495 35.07 -23.03 -14.82
C ASP A 495 36.34 -22.15 -14.96
N GLY A 496 36.87 -21.68 -13.83
CA GLY A 496 38.06 -20.81 -13.76
C GLY A 496 37.83 -19.31 -14.01
N GLU A 497 36.61 -18.91 -14.33
CA GLU A 497 36.20 -17.50 -14.41
C GLU A 497 35.99 -16.92 -13.00
N LYS A 498 36.35 -15.65 -12.78
CA LYS A 498 36.03 -14.95 -11.52
C LYS A 498 34.58 -14.44 -11.53
N SER A 499 33.87 -14.57 -10.42
CA SER A 499 32.47 -14.11 -10.28
C SER A 499 32.29 -12.58 -10.25
N THR A 500 33.37 -11.81 -10.05
CA THR A 500 33.36 -10.35 -10.15
C THR A 500 32.86 -9.83 -11.51
N VAL A 501 32.14 -8.70 -11.50
CA VAL A 501 31.61 -8.00 -12.68
C VAL A 501 32.27 -6.63 -12.85
N ASP A 502 32.46 -6.17 -14.08
CA ASP A 502 33.06 -4.86 -14.41
C ASP A 502 32.03 -3.73 -14.27
N LEU A 503 31.71 -3.37 -13.03
CA LEU A 503 30.62 -2.46 -12.67
C LEU A 503 30.69 -1.06 -13.29
N GLU A 504 31.86 -0.61 -13.74
CA GLU A 504 32.02 0.70 -14.39
C GLU A 504 31.51 0.73 -15.83
N LYS A 505 31.26 -0.44 -16.42
CA LYS A 505 30.59 -0.58 -17.73
C LYS A 505 29.08 -0.81 -17.62
N ALA A 506 28.54 -0.96 -16.41
CA ALA A 506 27.10 -1.14 -16.21
C ALA A 506 26.36 0.20 -16.34
N ALA A 507 25.27 0.21 -17.08
CA ALA A 507 24.44 1.40 -17.35
C ALA A 507 22.94 1.08 -17.24
N LEU A 508 22.10 2.12 -17.20
CA LEU A 508 20.67 1.95 -17.46
C LEU A 508 20.45 1.86 -18.97
N ASN A 509 19.67 0.87 -19.42
CA ASN A 509 19.27 0.79 -20.82
C ASN A 509 18.39 2.02 -21.15
N PRO A 510 18.71 2.81 -22.19
CA PRO A 510 17.93 3.99 -22.55
C PRO A 510 16.60 3.68 -23.27
N ASP A 511 16.45 2.49 -23.87
CA ASP A 511 15.28 2.11 -24.69
C ASP A 511 14.87 0.63 -24.50
N PRO A 512 14.59 0.17 -23.26
CA PRO A 512 14.26 -1.23 -22.98
C PRO A 512 12.89 -1.63 -23.51
N LEU A 513 12.77 -2.84 -24.07
CA LEU A 513 11.51 -3.37 -24.60
C LEU A 513 10.53 -3.76 -23.48
N TRP A 514 9.55 -2.89 -23.22
CA TRP A 514 8.39 -3.18 -22.36
C TRP A 514 7.25 -3.95 -23.08
N PRO A 515 6.33 -4.58 -22.31
CA PRO A 515 5.01 -5.01 -22.80
C PRO A 515 4.14 -3.83 -23.29
N ASP A 516 3.20 -4.08 -24.20
CA ASP A 516 2.44 -3.03 -24.89
C ASP A 516 1.59 -2.14 -23.97
N VAL A 517 1.11 -2.67 -22.84
CA VAL A 517 0.39 -1.90 -21.81
C VAL A 517 1.19 -0.71 -21.27
N TYR A 518 2.53 -0.80 -21.26
CA TYR A 518 3.39 0.29 -20.81
C TYR A 518 3.28 1.50 -21.76
N TYR A 519 3.51 1.32 -23.05
CA TYR A 519 3.40 2.41 -24.04
C TYR A 519 1.96 2.92 -24.19
N ASN A 520 0.97 2.02 -24.07
CA ASN A 520 -0.44 2.39 -24.10
C ASN A 520 -0.84 3.27 -22.89
N THR A 521 -0.12 3.17 -21.76
CA THR A 521 -0.40 3.91 -20.51
C THR A 521 0.43 5.19 -20.39
N TYR A 522 1.73 5.11 -20.69
CA TYR A 522 2.71 6.18 -20.44
C TYR A 522 3.20 6.89 -21.73
N GLY A 523 2.86 6.37 -22.90
CA GLY A 523 3.38 6.83 -24.19
C GLY A 523 4.80 6.33 -24.48
N GLY A 524 5.46 7.00 -25.42
CA GLY A 524 6.75 6.56 -25.98
C GLY A 524 6.57 5.81 -27.31
N GLN A 525 7.68 5.29 -27.84
CA GLN A 525 7.73 4.44 -29.03
C GLN A 525 8.27 3.08 -28.60
N LYS A 526 7.65 1.99 -29.08
CA LYS A 526 8.15 0.63 -28.84
C LYS A 526 9.40 0.38 -29.69
N PRO A 527 10.51 -0.16 -29.15
CA PRO A 527 11.69 -0.51 -29.93
C PRO A 527 11.40 -1.55 -31.01
N GLU A 528 12.03 -1.42 -32.18
CA GLU A 528 11.97 -2.44 -33.25
C GLU A 528 13.03 -3.53 -32.99
N VAL A 529 12.62 -4.60 -32.30
CA VAL A 529 13.49 -5.75 -31.97
C VAL A 529 13.41 -6.84 -33.05
N THR A 530 14.54 -7.51 -33.35
CA THR A 530 14.67 -8.39 -34.52
C THR A 530 15.14 -9.84 -34.20
N SER A 531 16.04 -10.38 -35.01
CA SER A 531 16.86 -11.60 -34.86
C SER A 531 18.07 -11.47 -33.93
N PHE A 532 18.45 -12.45 -33.08
CA PHE A 532 19.87 -12.55 -32.66
C PHE A 532 20.78 -12.58 -33.91
N LYS A 533 20.44 -13.44 -34.88
CA LYS A 533 21.14 -13.60 -36.16
C LYS A 533 21.06 -12.38 -37.08
N THR A 534 20.16 -11.45 -36.81
CA THR A 534 20.00 -10.19 -37.57
C THR A 534 20.85 -9.10 -36.93
N ALA A 535 20.67 -8.85 -35.63
CA ALA A 535 21.45 -7.90 -34.84
C ALA A 535 22.95 -8.23 -34.82
N TYR A 536 23.32 -9.52 -34.69
CA TYR A 536 24.72 -9.97 -34.79
C TYR A 536 25.35 -9.65 -36.16
N LYS A 537 24.58 -9.72 -37.26
CA LYS A 537 25.06 -9.35 -38.61
C LYS A 537 25.15 -7.86 -38.83
N ALA A 538 24.31 -7.07 -38.16
CA ALA A 538 24.39 -5.62 -38.15
C ALA A 538 25.57 -5.11 -37.31
N GLY A 539 26.06 -5.91 -36.37
CA GLY A 539 27.13 -5.55 -35.43
C GLY A 539 26.60 -4.89 -34.15
N GLU A 540 25.32 -5.08 -33.84
CA GLU A 540 24.60 -4.47 -32.71
C GLU A 540 24.88 -5.21 -31.39
N ILE A 541 25.22 -6.50 -31.45
CA ILE A 541 25.50 -7.34 -30.27
C ILE A 541 26.96 -7.21 -29.85
N SER A 542 27.19 -6.62 -28.67
CA SER A 542 28.50 -6.39 -28.06
C SER A 542 28.90 -7.40 -26.97
N TRP A 543 27.94 -8.20 -26.48
CA TRP A 543 28.10 -9.13 -25.34
C TRP A 543 28.31 -10.60 -25.75
N TYR A 544 28.42 -10.88 -27.04
CA TYR A 544 28.65 -12.23 -27.60
C TYR A 544 30.01 -12.27 -28.28
N ASP A 545 30.91 -13.17 -27.86
CA ASP A 545 32.26 -13.33 -28.45
C ASP A 545 32.44 -14.64 -29.24
N GLY A 546 31.41 -15.48 -29.26
CA GLY A 546 31.31 -16.66 -30.12
C GLY A 546 31.29 -16.35 -31.62
N LYS A 547 31.27 -17.39 -32.45
CA LYS A 547 31.49 -17.26 -33.90
C LYS A 547 30.21 -17.01 -34.72
N GLY A 548 29.03 -17.05 -34.08
CA GLY A 548 27.73 -16.84 -34.74
C GLY A 548 27.32 -17.94 -35.74
N ASN A 549 28.07 -19.03 -35.82
CA ASN A 549 27.76 -20.20 -36.64
C ASN A 549 26.88 -21.20 -35.86
N LEU A 550 25.81 -20.68 -35.26
CA LEU A 550 24.92 -21.43 -34.37
C LEU A 550 24.19 -22.56 -35.11
N LYS A 551 24.02 -23.70 -34.44
CA LYS A 551 23.26 -24.83 -34.98
C LYS A 551 21.75 -24.61 -34.85
N GLY A 552 20.98 -25.18 -35.78
CA GLY A 552 19.51 -25.21 -35.73
C GLY A 552 18.80 -23.99 -36.32
N LYS A 553 17.69 -23.59 -35.70
CA LYS A 553 16.81 -22.50 -36.13
C LYS A 553 16.44 -21.62 -34.94
N GLU A 554 16.24 -20.33 -35.21
CA GLU A 554 15.59 -19.42 -34.28
C GLU A 554 14.05 -19.66 -34.32
N ARG A 555 13.36 -19.43 -33.20
CA ARG A 555 11.88 -19.43 -33.10
C ARG A 555 11.38 -18.14 -32.43
N PRO A 556 10.11 -17.73 -32.66
CA PRO A 556 9.49 -16.67 -31.88
C PRO A 556 9.12 -17.16 -30.48
N PHE A 557 9.28 -16.32 -29.46
CA PHE A 557 8.95 -16.67 -28.07
C PHE A 557 7.59 -16.08 -27.69
N THR A 558 6.53 -16.60 -28.30
CA THR A 558 5.16 -16.08 -28.14
C THR A 558 4.15 -17.20 -27.85
N LEU A 559 2.97 -16.84 -27.32
CA LEU A 559 2.01 -17.79 -26.72
C LEU A 559 1.52 -18.91 -27.67
N PHE A 560 1.60 -18.72 -28.98
CA PHE A 560 1.00 -19.60 -29.99
C PHE A 560 1.95 -20.64 -30.60
N ASP A 561 3.22 -20.66 -30.21
CA ASP A 561 4.27 -21.49 -30.83
C ASP A 561 4.14 -23.00 -30.51
N SER A 562 3.19 -23.39 -29.66
CA SER A 562 2.92 -24.80 -29.29
C SER A 562 2.12 -25.60 -30.35
N VAL A 563 2.12 -25.17 -31.62
CA VAL A 563 1.45 -25.84 -32.74
C VAL A 563 2.51 -26.20 -33.78
N GLU A 564 2.73 -27.50 -34.03
CA GLU A 564 3.74 -27.99 -34.98
C GLU A 564 3.57 -27.40 -36.40
N VAL A 565 4.31 -26.34 -36.71
CA VAL A 565 4.47 -25.86 -38.09
C VAL A 565 5.47 -26.76 -38.80
N LYS A 566 4.98 -27.63 -39.68
CA LYS A 566 5.84 -28.37 -40.61
C LYS A 566 6.32 -27.43 -41.72
N ASP A 567 7.63 -27.42 -41.94
CA ASP A 567 8.29 -26.63 -42.99
C ASP A 567 7.64 -26.84 -44.37
N GLU A 568 7.30 -25.72 -45.03
CA GLU A 568 7.15 -25.68 -46.49
C GLU A 568 8.25 -24.80 -47.11
N THR A 569 9.06 -25.41 -47.98
CA THR A 569 9.84 -24.69 -48.99
C THR A 569 9.76 -25.44 -50.31
N GLU A 570 9.52 -24.67 -51.39
CA GLU A 570 9.29 -25.09 -52.77
C GLU A 570 10.49 -25.79 -53.47
N PRO A 571 10.41 -26.17 -54.77
CA PRO A 571 9.40 -27.04 -55.38
C PRO A 571 10.02 -28.11 -56.31
N THR A 572 9.50 -29.34 -56.38
CA THR A 572 9.82 -30.28 -57.50
C THR A 572 8.66 -31.23 -57.80
N GLN A 573 8.57 -31.70 -59.05
CA GLN A 573 7.47 -32.51 -59.58
C GLN A 573 7.42 -33.93 -58.97
N ALA A 574 6.20 -34.48 -58.89
CA ALA A 574 5.94 -35.82 -58.37
C ALA A 574 6.52 -36.95 -59.25
N PRO A 575 6.84 -38.09 -58.61
CA PRO A 575 6.18 -39.33 -59.00
C PRO A 575 5.30 -39.90 -57.89
N THR A 576 4.38 -40.80 -58.27
CA THR A 576 3.31 -41.32 -57.40
C THR A 576 3.78 -42.32 -56.35
N SER A 577 3.04 -42.41 -55.24
CA SER A 577 3.14 -43.49 -54.24
C SER A 577 1.77 -43.75 -53.57
N PRO A 578 1.57 -44.89 -52.89
CA PRO A 578 0.23 -45.44 -52.61
C PRO A 578 -0.60 -44.64 -51.59
N PRO A 579 -1.93 -44.83 -51.53
CA PRO A 579 -2.82 -44.01 -50.70
C PRO A 579 -2.52 -44.17 -49.20
N ALA A 580 -2.32 -43.04 -48.52
CA ALA A 580 -2.14 -42.99 -47.08
C ALA A 580 -3.37 -43.56 -46.35
N THR A 581 -3.14 -44.48 -45.41
CA THR A 581 -4.19 -45.02 -44.55
C THR A 581 -4.68 -43.91 -43.62
N LYS A 582 -6.00 -43.71 -43.50
CA LYS A 582 -6.57 -42.65 -42.65
C LYS A 582 -6.07 -42.83 -41.20
N PRO A 583 -5.48 -41.80 -40.55
CA PRO A 583 -5.05 -41.88 -39.16
C PRO A 583 -6.16 -42.32 -38.22
N ALA A 584 -5.80 -43.06 -37.17
CA ALA A 584 -6.74 -43.50 -36.14
C ALA A 584 -7.24 -42.31 -35.31
N GLU A 585 -8.54 -42.33 -34.96
CA GLU A 585 -9.15 -41.27 -34.15
C GLU A 585 -8.77 -41.42 -32.67
N ILE A 586 -8.03 -40.45 -32.13
CA ILE A 586 -7.73 -40.33 -30.70
C ILE A 586 -8.87 -39.53 -30.04
N LYS A 587 -9.49 -40.10 -29.00
CA LYS A 587 -10.68 -39.57 -28.34
C LYS A 587 -10.35 -39.01 -26.96
N ALA A 588 -11.10 -38.01 -26.52
CA ALA A 588 -10.91 -37.39 -25.21
C ALA A 588 -11.27 -38.36 -24.06
N ASN A 589 -10.29 -38.63 -23.21
CA ASN A 589 -10.50 -39.16 -21.86
C ASN A 589 -11.28 -38.14 -21.02
N ASN A 590 -10.88 -36.87 -21.06
CA ASN A 590 -11.61 -35.77 -20.43
C ASN A 590 -11.38 -34.42 -21.14
N ILE A 591 -12.13 -33.39 -20.73
CA ILE A 591 -11.89 -31.99 -21.09
C ILE A 591 -11.96 -31.11 -19.84
N TYR A 592 -11.20 -30.01 -19.82
CA TYR A 592 -11.17 -29.03 -18.73
C TYR A 592 -11.22 -27.61 -19.31
N PHE A 593 -11.48 -26.63 -18.45
CA PHE A 593 -11.27 -25.22 -18.78
C PHE A 593 -9.97 -24.73 -18.15
N ASP A 594 -9.37 -23.71 -18.75
CA ASP A 594 -8.28 -22.89 -18.20
C ASP A 594 -8.67 -22.18 -16.90
N TYR A 595 -9.95 -21.85 -16.71
CA TYR A 595 -10.47 -21.25 -15.48
C TYR A 595 -11.64 -22.03 -14.88
N SER A 596 -11.62 -22.29 -13.57
CA SER A 596 -12.77 -22.82 -12.83
C SER A 596 -13.80 -21.75 -12.46
N ALA A 597 -13.37 -20.50 -12.31
CA ALA A 597 -14.23 -19.34 -12.07
C ALA A 597 -13.56 -18.05 -12.56
N MET A 598 -14.36 -17.06 -12.98
CA MET A 598 -13.88 -15.73 -13.40
C MET A 598 -14.81 -14.60 -12.94
N THR A 599 -14.27 -13.39 -12.81
CA THR A 599 -15.04 -12.17 -12.54
C THR A 599 -14.75 -11.11 -13.61
N LEU A 600 -15.79 -10.67 -14.32
CA LEU A 600 -15.71 -9.78 -15.48
C LEU A 600 -16.54 -8.51 -15.23
N ASN A 601 -16.23 -7.39 -15.91
CA ASN A 601 -17.18 -6.28 -15.98
C ASN A 601 -18.12 -6.43 -17.19
N VAL A 602 -19.32 -5.82 -17.13
CA VAL A 602 -20.23 -5.76 -18.29
C VAL A 602 -19.52 -5.09 -19.48
N GLY A 603 -19.60 -5.72 -20.65
CA GLY A 603 -18.90 -5.29 -21.86
C GLY A 603 -17.53 -5.91 -22.08
N ASN A 604 -16.92 -6.59 -21.07
CA ASN A 604 -15.71 -7.38 -21.31
C ASN A 604 -15.99 -8.52 -22.31
N VAL A 605 -15.04 -8.69 -23.23
CA VAL A 605 -14.89 -9.88 -24.07
C VAL A 605 -13.65 -10.61 -23.56
N GLU A 606 -13.78 -11.91 -23.32
CA GLU A 606 -12.69 -12.77 -22.82
C GLU A 606 -12.72 -14.11 -23.55
N ARG A 607 -11.74 -14.97 -23.30
CA ARG A 607 -11.64 -16.30 -23.91
C ARG A 607 -11.54 -17.38 -22.84
N LEU A 608 -12.44 -18.36 -22.92
CA LEU A 608 -12.37 -19.60 -22.12
C LEU A 608 -11.87 -20.72 -23.02
N SER A 609 -10.73 -21.32 -22.68
CA SER A 609 -10.05 -22.33 -23.50
C SER A 609 -10.34 -23.73 -23.00
N VAL A 610 -10.48 -24.70 -23.91
CA VAL A 610 -10.65 -26.11 -23.54
C VAL A 610 -9.33 -26.85 -23.64
N ILE A 611 -8.87 -27.34 -22.49
CA ILE A 611 -7.75 -28.27 -22.35
C ILE A 611 -8.29 -29.68 -22.62
N TRP A 612 -7.54 -30.47 -23.39
CA TRP A 612 -7.93 -31.82 -23.82
C TRP A 612 -7.03 -32.88 -23.20
N ASP A 613 -7.62 -33.89 -22.56
CA ASP A 613 -6.93 -35.12 -22.15
C ASP A 613 -7.36 -36.26 -23.09
N PRO A 614 -6.45 -36.89 -23.86
CA PRO A 614 -5.06 -36.52 -24.05
C PRO A 614 -4.93 -35.31 -24.99
N ALA A 615 -3.84 -34.54 -24.88
CA ALA A 615 -3.64 -33.30 -25.65
C ALA A 615 -3.67 -33.51 -27.17
N ASN A 616 -3.29 -34.70 -27.64
CA ASN A 616 -3.32 -35.12 -29.04
C ASN A 616 -4.68 -35.69 -29.51
N THR A 617 -5.76 -35.50 -28.74
CA THR A 617 -7.14 -35.80 -29.18
C THR A 617 -7.39 -35.23 -30.58
N THR A 618 -7.74 -36.08 -31.54
CA THR A 618 -7.86 -35.70 -32.97
C THR A 618 -9.18 -35.03 -33.30
N ASN A 619 -10.21 -35.19 -32.46
CA ASN A 619 -11.55 -34.65 -32.67
C ASN A 619 -11.88 -33.61 -31.60
N LYS A 620 -11.36 -32.39 -31.79
CA LYS A 620 -11.51 -31.26 -30.85
C LYS A 620 -12.79 -30.44 -31.04
N SER A 621 -13.89 -31.08 -31.48
CA SER A 621 -15.17 -30.40 -31.67
C SER A 621 -15.97 -30.33 -30.36
N LEU A 622 -16.57 -29.16 -30.11
CA LEU A 622 -17.22 -28.78 -28.85
C LEU A 622 -18.61 -28.18 -29.12
N THR A 623 -19.54 -28.46 -28.21
CA THR A 623 -20.79 -27.70 -28.06
C THR A 623 -20.70 -26.89 -26.78
N TRP A 624 -21.04 -25.60 -26.85
CA TRP A 624 -20.91 -24.65 -25.74
C TRP A 624 -22.29 -24.22 -25.22
N TYR A 625 -22.38 -23.98 -23.92
CA TYR A 625 -23.60 -23.57 -23.23
C TYR A 625 -23.30 -22.49 -22.18
N THR A 626 -24.28 -21.61 -21.95
CA THR A 626 -24.32 -20.69 -20.81
C THR A 626 -25.60 -20.95 -20.02
N SER A 627 -25.54 -20.90 -18.68
CA SER A 627 -26.73 -21.01 -17.84
C SER A 627 -27.62 -19.77 -17.91
N ASP A 628 -27.05 -18.60 -18.23
CA ASP A 628 -27.80 -17.36 -18.45
C ASP A 628 -27.08 -16.43 -19.46
N ALA A 629 -27.63 -16.37 -20.66
CA ALA A 629 -27.13 -15.51 -21.74
C ALA A 629 -27.30 -14.00 -21.46
N ASN A 630 -28.18 -13.61 -20.52
CA ASN A 630 -28.35 -12.22 -20.10
C ASN A 630 -27.21 -11.76 -19.19
N VAL A 631 -26.49 -12.70 -18.56
CA VAL A 631 -25.28 -12.44 -17.78
C VAL A 631 -24.04 -12.55 -18.66
N VAL A 632 -23.87 -13.68 -19.35
CA VAL A 632 -22.71 -13.93 -20.22
C VAL A 632 -23.11 -14.81 -21.41
N THR A 633 -22.76 -14.36 -22.61
CA THR A 633 -22.86 -15.16 -23.84
C THR A 633 -21.54 -15.84 -24.16
N ILE A 634 -21.60 -16.95 -24.91
CA ILE A 634 -20.41 -17.66 -25.40
C ILE A 634 -20.58 -18.06 -26.86
N ARG A 635 -19.51 -17.92 -27.64
CA ARG A 635 -19.43 -18.37 -29.04
C ARG A 635 -18.83 -19.76 -29.15
N SER A 636 -19.05 -20.42 -30.30
CA SER A 636 -18.46 -21.74 -30.60
C SER A 636 -16.93 -21.77 -30.57
N THR A 637 -16.28 -20.61 -30.62
CA THR A 637 -14.82 -20.40 -30.51
C THR A 637 -14.28 -20.40 -29.08
N GLY A 638 -15.12 -20.42 -28.05
CA GLY A 638 -14.73 -20.21 -26.65
C GLY A 638 -14.70 -18.74 -26.21
N GLU A 639 -15.01 -17.81 -27.11
CA GLU A 639 -15.09 -16.38 -26.83
C GLU A 639 -16.34 -16.06 -25.98
N LEU A 640 -16.12 -15.49 -24.80
CA LEU A 640 -17.13 -14.97 -23.87
C LEU A 640 -17.46 -13.51 -24.18
N THR A 641 -18.68 -13.09 -23.87
CA THR A 641 -19.02 -11.67 -23.78
C THR A 641 -19.93 -11.43 -22.58
N ALA A 642 -19.49 -10.57 -21.66
CA ALA A 642 -20.21 -10.22 -20.44
C ALA A 642 -21.39 -9.29 -20.78
N THR A 643 -22.57 -9.87 -20.92
CA THR A 643 -23.81 -9.19 -21.37
C THR A 643 -24.44 -8.31 -20.30
N GLY A 644 -24.35 -8.71 -19.02
CA GLY A 644 -25.08 -8.05 -17.93
C GLY A 644 -24.69 -8.57 -16.55
N PRO A 645 -25.00 -7.83 -15.47
CA PRO A 645 -24.54 -8.15 -14.13
C PRO A 645 -25.27 -9.36 -13.53
N GLY A 646 -24.53 -10.26 -12.88
CA GLY A 646 -25.10 -11.46 -12.26
C GLY A 646 -24.08 -12.58 -12.07
N LYS A 647 -24.59 -13.82 -12.01
CA LYS A 647 -23.78 -15.04 -12.02
C LYS A 647 -24.35 -16.05 -13.00
N ALA A 648 -23.47 -16.74 -13.72
CA ALA A 648 -23.82 -17.76 -14.69
C ALA A 648 -22.71 -18.81 -14.79
N VAL A 649 -23.08 -20.03 -15.15
CA VAL A 649 -22.14 -21.13 -15.38
C VAL A 649 -21.99 -21.34 -16.89
N ILE A 650 -20.77 -21.25 -17.39
CA ILE A 650 -20.42 -21.69 -18.73
C ILE A 650 -20.13 -23.18 -18.69
N SER A 651 -20.55 -23.94 -19.72
CA SER A 651 -20.11 -25.32 -19.88
C SER A 651 -19.81 -25.68 -21.33
N ALA A 652 -18.94 -26.66 -21.53
CA ALA A 652 -18.61 -27.22 -22.83
C ALA A 652 -18.80 -28.73 -22.83
N GLU A 653 -19.18 -29.30 -23.97
CA GLU A 653 -19.33 -30.72 -24.19
C GLU A 653 -18.60 -31.17 -25.46
N SER A 654 -17.72 -32.18 -25.35
CA SER A 654 -17.01 -32.76 -26.48
C SER A 654 -17.92 -33.65 -27.35
N ALA A 655 -17.51 -33.92 -28.58
CA ALA A 655 -18.18 -34.89 -29.47
C ALA A 655 -18.34 -36.32 -28.91
N ASN A 656 -17.63 -36.67 -27.82
CA ASN A 656 -17.78 -37.94 -27.11
C ASN A 656 -18.38 -37.80 -25.68
N GLY A 657 -19.04 -36.67 -25.37
CA GLY A 657 -19.84 -36.49 -24.16
C GLY A 657 -19.04 -36.20 -22.88
N ARG A 658 -17.79 -35.73 -22.99
CA ARG A 658 -17.03 -35.19 -21.84
C ARG A 658 -17.49 -33.75 -21.59
N LYS A 659 -17.58 -33.33 -20.33
CA LYS A 659 -18.13 -32.02 -19.95
C LYS A 659 -17.24 -31.32 -18.93
N THR A 660 -17.17 -29.99 -19.01
CA THR A 660 -16.50 -29.10 -18.04
C THR A 660 -17.32 -27.83 -17.82
N THR A 661 -17.08 -27.12 -16.70
CA THR A 661 -17.87 -25.99 -16.18
C THR A 661 -16.99 -24.88 -15.60
N CYS A 662 -17.34 -23.61 -15.84
CA CYS A 662 -16.69 -22.43 -15.24
C CYS A 662 -17.74 -21.48 -14.66
N ASP A 663 -17.54 -21.02 -13.42
CA ASP A 663 -18.42 -20.07 -12.72
C ASP A 663 -18.06 -18.61 -13.06
N ILE A 664 -18.89 -17.94 -13.85
CA ILE A 664 -18.72 -16.53 -14.23
C ILE A 664 -19.54 -15.63 -13.29
N THR A 665 -18.88 -14.64 -12.69
CA THR A 665 -19.54 -13.49 -12.05
C THR A 665 -19.34 -12.26 -12.92
N VAL A 666 -20.42 -11.53 -13.25
CA VAL A 666 -20.34 -10.29 -14.02
C VAL A 666 -20.76 -9.12 -13.15
N ILE A 667 -19.94 -8.07 -13.14
CA ILE A 667 -20.11 -6.84 -12.37
C ILE A 667 -20.44 -5.69 -13.32
N GLN A 668 -21.49 -4.93 -13.01
CA GLN A 668 -21.72 -3.63 -13.63
C GLN A 668 -21.17 -2.56 -12.66
N PRO A 669 -20.07 -1.86 -13.00
CA PRO A 669 -19.56 -0.77 -12.16
C PRO A 669 -20.53 0.42 -12.16
N VAL A 670 -20.37 1.29 -11.15
CA VAL A 670 -21.03 2.61 -11.13
C VAL A 670 -20.19 3.58 -11.95
N GLU A 671 -20.76 4.09 -13.05
CA GLU A 671 -20.11 5.03 -13.97
C GLU A 671 -20.43 6.49 -13.64
N ASN A 672 -21.59 6.75 -13.04
CA ASN A 672 -21.99 8.09 -12.61
C ASN A 672 -23.02 8.04 -11.48
N ILE A 673 -23.10 9.13 -10.72
CA ILE A 673 -24.10 9.39 -9.67
C ILE A 673 -24.58 10.84 -9.82
N SER A 674 -25.89 11.07 -9.76
CA SER A 674 -26.47 12.41 -9.89
C SER A 674 -27.64 12.62 -8.94
N LEU A 675 -27.92 13.89 -8.63
CA LEU A 675 -29.11 14.31 -7.90
C LEU A 675 -30.03 15.09 -8.84
N ASP A 676 -31.34 14.97 -8.63
CA ASP A 676 -32.38 15.75 -9.31
C ASP A 676 -32.21 17.27 -9.15
N TRP A 677 -31.69 17.74 -8.01
CA TRP A 677 -31.38 19.14 -7.76
C TRP A 677 -29.94 19.35 -7.28
N SER A 678 -29.20 20.25 -7.94
CA SER A 678 -27.88 20.74 -7.47
C SER A 678 -27.99 21.84 -6.41
N GLY A 679 -29.18 22.39 -6.20
CA GLY A 679 -29.50 23.29 -5.09
C GLY A 679 -31.01 23.41 -4.87
N TYR A 680 -31.42 23.63 -3.62
CA TYR A 680 -32.84 23.65 -3.24
C TYR A 680 -33.14 24.70 -2.16
N ASN A 681 -34.25 25.43 -2.31
CA ASN A 681 -34.68 26.45 -1.35
C ASN A 681 -35.85 25.93 -0.51
N ALA A 682 -35.63 25.76 0.80
CA ALA A 682 -36.60 25.21 1.75
C ALA A 682 -36.96 26.21 2.87
N GLN A 683 -38.07 25.97 3.56
CA GLN A 683 -38.43 26.70 4.79
C GLN A 683 -38.14 25.83 6.02
N ALA A 684 -37.70 26.45 7.11
CA ALA A 684 -37.46 25.75 8.37
C ALA A 684 -38.72 25.02 8.84
N GLY A 685 -38.58 23.72 9.15
CA GLY A 685 -39.68 22.82 9.52
C GLY A 685 -40.26 21.99 8.37
N THR A 686 -39.92 22.26 7.09
CA THR A 686 -40.38 21.44 5.97
C THR A 686 -39.45 20.24 5.71
N SER A 687 -39.87 19.33 4.83
CA SER A 687 -39.02 18.24 4.33
C SER A 687 -39.36 17.90 2.88
N PHE A 688 -38.34 17.52 2.13
CA PHE A 688 -38.41 17.10 0.73
C PHE A 688 -37.52 15.86 0.54
N SER A 689 -37.49 15.26 -0.66
CA SER A 689 -36.60 14.14 -0.96
C SER A 689 -35.78 14.47 -2.20
N LEU A 690 -34.47 14.28 -2.13
CA LEU A 690 -33.58 14.34 -3.30
C LEU A 690 -33.59 12.95 -3.96
N GLN A 691 -33.95 12.87 -5.24
CA GLN A 691 -33.78 11.64 -6.01
C GLN A 691 -32.33 11.50 -6.45
N CYS A 692 -31.65 10.47 -5.94
CA CYS A 692 -30.33 10.08 -6.40
C CYS A 692 -30.45 9.03 -7.51
N THR A 693 -29.91 9.32 -8.68
CA THR A 693 -29.81 8.37 -9.79
C THR A 693 -28.38 7.84 -9.87
N VAL A 694 -28.24 6.53 -9.96
CA VAL A 694 -26.97 5.84 -10.24
C VAL A 694 -27.02 5.34 -11.68
N THR A 695 -25.96 5.59 -12.43
CA THR A 695 -25.83 5.19 -13.83
C THR A 695 -24.66 4.22 -14.01
N PRO A 696 -24.83 3.14 -14.78
CA PRO A 696 -26.09 2.65 -15.32
C PRO A 696 -26.96 2.02 -14.21
N SER A 697 -28.28 2.00 -14.40
CA SER A 697 -29.25 1.68 -13.35
C SER A 697 -29.25 0.21 -12.90
N ASN A 698 -28.50 -0.65 -13.59
CA ASN A 698 -28.25 -2.05 -13.29
C ASN A 698 -26.93 -2.28 -12.51
N ALA A 699 -26.22 -1.23 -12.09
CA ALA A 699 -24.95 -1.35 -11.34
C ALA A 699 -25.03 -2.37 -10.19
N SER A 700 -24.03 -3.24 -10.06
CA SER A 700 -24.06 -4.40 -9.14
C SER A 700 -23.99 -4.03 -7.66
N TYR A 701 -23.47 -2.85 -7.34
CA TYR A 701 -23.35 -2.33 -5.98
C TYR A 701 -23.93 -0.91 -5.87
N PRO A 702 -25.23 -0.69 -6.16
CA PRO A 702 -25.83 0.62 -6.34
C PRO A 702 -26.17 1.31 -5.00
N ALA A 703 -25.55 0.86 -3.90
CA ALA A 703 -25.79 1.38 -2.56
C ALA A 703 -25.22 2.80 -2.43
N VAL A 704 -26.09 3.75 -2.08
CA VAL A 704 -25.76 5.16 -1.89
C VAL A 704 -25.83 5.51 -0.41
N SER A 705 -24.74 6.05 0.12
CA SER A 705 -24.67 6.67 1.44
C SER A 705 -24.96 8.17 1.36
N TRP A 706 -25.54 8.74 2.41
CA TRP A 706 -25.97 10.14 2.44
C TRP A 706 -25.36 10.90 3.62
N LYS A 707 -24.95 12.16 3.39
CA LYS A 707 -24.32 13.04 4.38
C LYS A 707 -24.84 14.46 4.25
N SER A 708 -24.92 15.19 5.37
CA SER A 708 -25.08 16.65 5.39
C SER A 708 -23.81 17.29 5.93
N SER A 709 -23.38 18.39 5.32
CA SER A 709 -22.30 19.25 5.82
C SER A 709 -22.71 20.07 7.06
N ASN A 710 -24.01 20.32 7.27
CA ASN A 710 -24.52 21.03 8.43
C ASN A 710 -25.87 20.45 8.89
N THR A 711 -25.80 19.49 9.80
CA THR A 711 -26.95 18.79 10.39
C THR A 711 -27.80 19.65 11.33
N ASN A 712 -27.39 20.88 11.64
CA ASN A 712 -28.22 21.84 12.38
C ASN A 712 -29.14 22.63 11.44
N VAL A 713 -28.67 22.96 10.23
CA VAL A 713 -29.48 23.60 9.17
C VAL A 713 -30.37 22.59 8.44
N ALA A 714 -29.81 21.47 7.96
CA ALA A 714 -30.58 20.42 7.31
C ALA A 714 -29.98 19.01 7.54
N THR A 715 -30.83 18.02 7.81
CA THR A 715 -30.45 16.60 7.90
C THR A 715 -31.01 15.81 6.73
N VAL A 716 -30.26 14.81 6.27
CA VAL A 716 -30.71 13.81 5.28
C VAL A 716 -30.79 12.43 5.94
N ASP A 717 -31.74 11.59 5.55
CA ASP A 717 -31.82 10.18 5.95
C ASP A 717 -31.27 9.22 4.87
N ALA A 718 -31.25 7.92 5.15
CA ALA A 718 -30.72 6.91 4.23
C ALA A 718 -31.49 6.79 2.89
N ASN A 719 -32.69 7.38 2.78
CA ASN A 719 -33.52 7.37 1.58
C ASN A 719 -33.46 8.71 0.81
N GLY A 720 -32.48 9.58 1.11
CA GLY A 720 -32.36 10.90 0.49
C GLY A 720 -33.40 11.92 0.97
N ARG A 721 -34.16 11.64 2.04
CA ARG A 721 -35.16 12.57 2.55
C ARG A 721 -34.48 13.65 3.39
N VAL A 722 -34.58 14.90 2.96
CA VAL A 722 -34.00 16.08 3.60
C VAL A 722 -35.05 16.77 4.47
N THR A 723 -34.71 17.02 5.74
CA THR A 723 -35.48 17.85 6.67
C THR A 723 -34.73 19.16 6.94
N ALA A 724 -35.37 20.27 6.59
CA ALA A 724 -34.89 21.62 6.87
C ALA A 724 -35.25 22.01 8.31
N LYS A 725 -34.27 22.43 9.11
CA LYS A 725 -34.42 22.66 10.56
C LYS A 725 -34.36 24.13 10.95
N SER A 726 -33.33 24.85 10.52
CA SER A 726 -33.09 26.25 10.86
C SER A 726 -32.56 27.01 9.65
N ALA A 727 -32.71 28.34 9.64
CA ALA A 727 -32.20 29.17 8.55
C ALA A 727 -30.66 29.04 8.40
N GLY A 728 -30.17 29.08 7.16
CA GLY A 728 -28.76 28.89 6.82
C GLY A 728 -28.58 28.12 5.50
N SER A 729 -27.38 27.59 5.25
CA SER A 729 -27.10 26.72 4.11
C SER A 729 -26.42 25.42 4.55
N ALA A 730 -26.71 24.32 3.83
CA ALA A 730 -26.14 23.00 4.04
C ALA A 730 -26.04 22.25 2.70
N THR A 731 -24.84 21.82 2.33
CA THR A 731 -24.64 20.85 1.24
C THR A 731 -25.05 19.46 1.72
N ILE A 732 -25.95 18.81 0.96
CA ILE A 732 -26.32 17.40 1.10
C ILE A 732 -25.59 16.62 0.02
N THR A 733 -24.89 15.55 0.39
CA THR A 733 -24.06 14.73 -0.50
C THR A 733 -24.53 13.28 -0.49
N ALA A 734 -24.67 12.71 -1.68
CA ALA A 734 -24.86 11.29 -1.94
C ALA A 734 -23.55 10.67 -2.44
N THR A 735 -23.18 9.48 -1.97
CA THR A 735 -21.91 8.81 -2.33
C THR A 735 -22.13 7.32 -2.56
N ALA A 736 -21.77 6.83 -3.74
CA ALA A 736 -21.84 5.43 -4.14
C ALA A 736 -20.74 4.57 -3.50
N SER A 737 -20.90 3.24 -3.58
CA SER A 737 -19.96 2.25 -3.04
C SER A 737 -18.51 2.35 -3.55
N ASN A 738 -18.30 2.88 -4.76
CA ASN A 738 -16.98 3.13 -5.36
C ASN A 738 -16.42 4.54 -5.06
N GLY A 739 -17.05 5.31 -4.15
CA GLY A 739 -16.59 6.64 -3.74
C GLY A 739 -17.03 7.80 -4.64
N MET A 740 -17.67 7.54 -5.78
CA MET A 740 -18.25 8.61 -6.60
C MET A 740 -19.37 9.34 -5.84
N ALA A 741 -19.46 10.67 -5.97
CA ALA A 741 -20.39 11.48 -5.19
C ALA A 741 -21.08 12.61 -5.98
N ALA A 742 -22.34 12.89 -5.62
CA ALA A 742 -23.15 14.00 -6.13
C ALA A 742 -23.65 14.86 -4.96
N SER A 743 -23.86 16.17 -5.16
CA SER A 743 -24.20 17.09 -4.07
C SER A 743 -25.25 18.14 -4.45
N CYS A 744 -26.07 18.51 -3.46
CA CYS A 744 -27.13 19.51 -3.53
C CYS A 744 -26.91 20.60 -2.45
N ASN A 745 -26.86 21.87 -2.83
CA ASN A 745 -26.77 22.99 -1.89
C ASN A 745 -28.16 23.44 -1.42
N VAL A 746 -28.53 23.04 -0.20
CA VAL A 746 -29.84 23.37 0.39
C VAL A 746 -29.72 24.69 1.16
N THR A 747 -30.53 25.68 0.79
CA THR A 747 -30.67 26.94 1.52
C THR A 747 -32.00 26.96 2.25
N VAL A 748 -31.95 27.17 3.55
CA VAL A 748 -33.13 27.17 4.42
C VAL A 748 -33.44 28.60 4.85
N PHE A 749 -34.69 28.99 4.67
CA PHE A 749 -35.24 30.28 5.11
C PHE A 749 -36.03 30.10 6.41
N ALA A 750 -36.08 31.13 7.26
CA ALA A 750 -36.90 31.11 8.46
C ALA A 750 -38.40 31.00 8.11
N ALA A 751 -39.16 30.28 8.93
CA ALA A 751 -40.62 30.24 8.80
C ALA A 751 -41.24 31.62 9.11
N PRO A 752 -42.30 32.03 8.39
CA PRO A 752 -42.96 33.31 8.65
C PRO A 752 -43.61 33.31 10.04
N VAL A 753 -43.27 34.31 10.86
CA VAL A 753 -43.82 34.45 12.22
C VAL A 753 -45.29 34.87 12.14
N GLN A 754 -46.20 34.00 12.59
CA GLN A 754 -47.58 34.42 12.90
C GLN A 754 -47.54 35.34 14.11
N GLN A 755 -47.84 36.63 13.90
CA GLN A 755 -48.05 37.57 14.99
C GLN A 755 -49.32 37.20 15.76
N ALA A 756 -49.20 36.98 17.06
CA ALA A 756 -50.35 36.93 17.96
C ALA A 756 -50.93 38.36 18.13
N PRO A 757 -52.25 38.53 18.27
CA PRO A 757 -52.85 39.85 18.45
C PRO A 757 -52.42 40.47 19.78
N GLU A 758 -52.06 41.75 19.75
CA GLU A 758 -51.61 42.48 20.95
C GLU A 758 -52.74 42.59 21.99
N ALA A 759 -52.41 42.29 23.25
CA ALA A 759 -53.34 42.43 24.36
C ALA A 759 -53.31 43.87 24.90
N THR A 760 -54.32 44.66 24.56
CA THR A 760 -54.47 46.05 25.02
C THR A 760 -54.53 46.10 26.55
N GLN A 761 -53.52 46.68 27.20
CA GLN A 761 -53.55 46.94 28.64
C GLN A 761 -54.44 48.15 28.94
N ALA A 762 -55.29 48.03 29.96
CA ALA A 762 -56.05 49.16 30.49
C ALA A 762 -55.15 50.04 31.36
N LEU A 763 -55.23 51.36 31.16
CA LEU A 763 -54.67 52.37 32.05
C LEU A 763 -55.73 52.76 33.08
N ASP A 764 -55.34 52.74 34.36
CA ASP A 764 -56.22 53.02 35.49
C ASP A 764 -55.73 54.29 36.23
N GLN A 765 -56.21 55.45 35.78
CA GLN A 765 -56.25 56.73 36.52
C GLN A 765 -57.08 57.80 35.79
#